data_AF-A0A2G4F384-F1
#
_entry.id   AF-A0A2G4F384-F1
#
_cell.length_a   1.000
_cell.length_b   1.000
_cell.length_c   1.000
_cell.angle_alpha   90.00
_cell.angle_beta   90.00
_cell.angle_gamma   90.00
#
_symmetry.space_group_name_H-M   'P 1'
#
loop_
_entity.id
_entity.type
_entity.pdbx_description
1 polymer ?
#
loop_
_entity_poly.entity_id
_entity_poly.type
_entity_poly.pdbx_seq_one_letter_code
_entity_poly.pdbx_strand_id
1 'polypeptide(L)'
;MTEPQPIYRHFHPLVADAYTAVHQWLETKVQDANGYKLLPYNNLKQKLQETDWKHIAFQYYALFPTHYFKAAHSLEFILKEEQLISWLRHKQKVCILDIGCGAGAASTAFLETVIRLKEQGKLTNEVNIILIGVDPSHRAIGLYIQMMTNLKSASSHLINLEFKPVNQGFPNAINRINTYLRNELSSSDFPSLSNVLVMQVNVISPFSQIYRNSQANFEELRVLGIDIDGHTTENNLGLGTSEAQAYKQLIESVPIDFMHILTIGTKNMEKQVQIGTNSEITLDERIKEMVNTLHQLVGNRHSVHQISSGNHFVYFNNPQNCHWRDKSIIQYYAKFYADFMSICSADLAEDKDWNGVIGLDNLRLAWARAHNNLLRQALYDETEMRLFERDIEVKLYDLHEQLNAYYDDVALTNDLISYKVPKNEKGIRPKGLSRIEEEILSVAIIQKLGDKTSKLRGSSYAYKISTKHNSRDTEYLYEYWFEAYCYYMKKARDSASNYPNGAILRVDIESFYTKIIQDQLCAELSRELTVSERVRWLIRLLLSKNIDEHELGQGITQGSIGSGFYANIYLTSVDAKFGSGNEWGVEFHRYVDDMIIIIPNPEDMDVIESILTDELQKLGLNLNDKKTEKIYEVSSFLEQCNDDELLDKLNERFDSVVNPLWILNSEHRAIFSSSYHNDELWWHNIERYQQCLRAIRIYTHKTDLSRKIYKYLFNKKTRDRDLSKQKQFLGLEGELKSTQPPEEDSFTAINQWAASFRSSNNIWDNHRDELRRDLVKLFQDSWQSLHESDGSNSNEIRKLERYIRFALYRLSILGLEDIRGVLMEILRKEFWIIREPINVLENLARQGYLAEIRSLLVSYQNLKQSAEYLKAITIRAMRFLPNIDAQEWELIVEFATISNGSVSIAERLMATETWLCLGHKYNDFKQSHHIEAVKTALRFEPRPPSRLEKNYLLILGQFEPNAVQEFSVNVNDPMLVSARNLALEGNPSDIFDLPELKILREKYYSGQGPTDSEEGSP
;
A
#
# COMPACT_ATOMS: atom_id res chain seq x y z
N MET A 1 29.31 44.26 7.15
CA MET A 1 28.26 43.37 6.59
C MET A 1 27.10 44.26 6.19
N THR A 2 26.86 44.43 4.89
CA THR A 2 25.72 45.19 4.37
C THR A 2 24.43 44.48 4.76
N GLU A 3 23.52 45.19 5.42
CA GLU A 3 22.18 44.66 5.72
C GLU A 3 21.52 44.21 4.41
N PRO A 4 20.92 43.00 4.36
CA PRO A 4 20.23 42.52 3.17
C PRO A 4 19.07 43.48 2.82
N GLN A 5 18.96 43.86 1.55
CA GLN A 5 17.87 44.74 1.11
C GLN A 5 16.50 44.07 1.35
N PRO A 6 15.48 44.85 1.77
CA PRO A 6 14.14 44.33 2.02
C PRO A 6 13.47 43.84 0.73
N ILE A 7 12.95 42.61 0.75
CA ILE A 7 12.20 42.02 -0.36
C ILE A 7 10.74 42.47 -0.26
N TYR A 8 10.27 43.26 -1.22
CA TYR A 8 8.89 43.78 -1.27
C TYR A 8 7.95 42.81 -2.00
N ARG A 9 6.89 42.37 -1.32
CA ARG A 9 5.81 41.56 -1.90
C ARG A 9 4.85 42.40 -2.74
N HIS A 10 4.18 41.76 -3.69
CA HIS A 10 3.19 42.35 -4.57
C HIS A 10 2.00 41.40 -4.68
N PHE A 11 0.82 41.94 -5.01
CA PHE A 11 -0.31 41.08 -5.40
C PHE A 11 0.08 40.23 -6.61
N HIS A 12 -0.33 38.97 -6.59
CA HIS A 12 -0.39 38.18 -7.80
C HIS A 12 -1.33 38.86 -8.82
N PRO A 13 -1.06 38.81 -10.14
CA PRO A 13 -1.92 39.44 -11.14
C PRO A 13 -3.41 39.09 -10.99
N LEU A 14 -3.74 37.80 -10.82
CA LEU A 14 -5.13 37.36 -10.62
C LEU A 14 -5.79 37.97 -9.36
N VAL A 15 -5.01 38.17 -8.30
CA VAL A 15 -5.48 38.83 -7.07
C VAL A 15 -5.68 40.33 -7.31
N ALA A 16 -4.77 40.98 -8.04
CA ALA A 16 -4.90 42.39 -8.38
C ALA A 16 -6.12 42.69 -9.26
N ASP A 17 -6.41 41.81 -10.21
CA ASP A 17 -7.56 41.91 -11.10
C ASP A 17 -8.87 41.70 -10.33
N ALA A 18 -8.96 40.65 -9.51
CA ALA A 18 -10.11 40.40 -8.65
C ALA A 18 -10.34 41.55 -7.66
N TYR A 19 -9.28 42.06 -7.03
CA TYR A 19 -9.35 43.19 -6.11
C TYR A 19 -9.89 44.45 -6.80
N THR A 20 -9.43 44.73 -8.02
CA THR A 20 -9.88 45.85 -8.84
C THR A 20 -11.32 45.69 -9.31
N ALA A 21 -11.73 44.47 -9.71
CA ALA A 21 -13.10 44.18 -10.12
C ALA A 21 -14.11 44.43 -8.99
N VAL A 22 -13.77 44.09 -7.74
CA VAL A 22 -14.62 44.40 -6.58
C VAL A 22 -14.78 45.91 -6.37
N HIS A 23 -13.72 46.71 -6.56
CA HIS A 23 -13.82 48.16 -6.50
C HIS A 23 -14.70 48.74 -7.61
N GLN A 24 -14.60 48.23 -8.83
CA GLN A 24 -15.47 48.62 -9.95
C GLN A 24 -16.93 48.25 -9.68
N TRP A 25 -17.18 47.08 -9.11
CA TRP A 25 -18.52 46.66 -8.70
C TRP A 25 -19.10 47.59 -7.63
N LEU A 26 -18.31 47.95 -6.61
CA LEU A 26 -18.72 48.91 -5.58
C LEU A 26 -19.11 50.27 -6.18
N GLU A 27 -18.31 50.79 -7.11
CA GLU A 27 -18.54 52.10 -7.73
C GLU A 27 -19.72 52.12 -8.71
N THR A 28 -20.01 50.99 -9.36
CA THR A 28 -21.01 50.94 -10.44
C THR A 28 -22.35 50.33 -10.02
N LYS A 29 -22.36 49.44 -9.03
CA LYS A 29 -23.55 48.65 -8.64
C LYS A 29 -24.03 48.91 -7.22
N VAL A 30 -23.20 49.45 -6.33
CA VAL A 30 -23.54 49.68 -4.91
C VAL A 30 -23.60 51.17 -4.62
N GLN A 31 -24.75 51.80 -4.90
CA GLN A 31 -24.92 53.25 -4.73
C GLN A 31 -24.62 53.72 -3.29
N ASP A 32 -24.98 52.91 -2.29
CA ASP A 32 -24.75 53.19 -0.87
C ASP A 32 -23.26 53.18 -0.48
N ALA A 33 -22.37 52.66 -1.33
CA ALA A 33 -20.92 52.72 -1.11
C ALA A 33 -20.31 54.06 -1.54
N ASN A 34 -21.05 54.92 -2.23
CA ASN A 34 -20.51 56.12 -2.88
C ASN A 34 -19.71 57.02 -1.92
N GLY A 35 -18.52 57.42 -2.38
CA GLY A 35 -17.60 58.26 -1.62
C GLY A 35 -16.81 57.52 -0.52
N TYR A 36 -16.79 56.18 -0.50
CA TYR A 36 -15.97 55.42 0.45
C TYR A 36 -14.47 55.76 0.36
N LYS A 37 -13.94 56.02 -0.84
CA LYS A 37 -12.54 56.47 -1.05
C LYS A 37 -12.25 57.87 -0.50
N LEU A 38 -13.27 58.69 -0.27
CA LEU A 38 -13.15 60.04 0.28
C LEU A 38 -13.09 60.04 1.82
N LEU A 39 -13.39 58.90 2.46
CA LEU A 39 -13.31 58.80 3.91
C LEU A 39 -11.84 58.87 4.38
N PRO A 40 -11.50 59.75 5.34
CA PRO A 40 -10.14 59.85 5.87
C PRO A 40 -9.78 58.65 6.76
N TYR A 41 -8.49 58.32 6.89
CA TYR A 41 -8.04 57.22 7.77
C TYR A 41 -8.06 57.57 9.27
N ASN A 42 -8.26 58.83 9.63
CA ASN A 42 -8.45 59.22 11.03
C ASN A 42 -9.74 58.63 11.63
N ASN A 43 -9.84 58.55 12.96
CA ASN A 43 -11.01 57.98 13.65
C ASN A 43 -11.40 56.57 13.15
N LEU A 44 -10.42 55.78 12.68
CA LEU A 44 -10.64 54.43 12.14
C LEU A 44 -11.41 53.54 13.13
N LYS A 45 -11.16 53.71 14.43
CA LYS A 45 -11.95 53.13 15.54
C LYS A 45 -13.47 53.24 15.36
N GLN A 46 -13.99 54.44 15.07
CA GLN A 46 -15.43 54.66 14.86
C GLN A 46 -15.89 54.00 13.55
N LYS A 47 -15.10 54.14 12.47
CA LYS A 47 -15.42 53.60 11.14
C LYS A 47 -15.43 52.07 11.09
N LEU A 48 -14.69 51.40 11.97
CA LEU A 48 -14.70 49.94 12.12
C LEU A 48 -16.00 49.41 12.74
N GLN A 49 -16.77 50.26 13.43
CA GLN A 49 -18.06 49.88 14.03
C GLN A 49 -19.25 50.11 13.08
N GLU A 50 -19.08 51.01 12.13
CA GLU A 50 -20.11 51.31 11.14
C GLU A 50 -20.32 50.10 10.22
N THR A 51 -21.57 49.69 10.06
CA THR A 51 -21.91 48.47 9.32
C THR A 51 -22.46 48.73 7.93
N ASP A 52 -22.63 49.98 7.51
CA ASP A 52 -23.16 50.34 6.18
C ASP A 52 -22.15 50.12 5.04
N TRP A 53 -22.65 50.16 3.80
CA TRP A 53 -21.86 49.88 2.60
C TRP A 53 -20.67 50.82 2.41
N LYS A 54 -20.81 52.11 2.76
CA LYS A 54 -19.74 53.09 2.59
C LYS A 54 -18.57 52.80 3.51
N HIS A 55 -18.84 52.48 4.77
CA HIS A 55 -17.80 52.16 5.75
C HIS A 55 -17.18 50.78 5.51
N ILE A 56 -17.98 49.77 5.18
CA ILE A 56 -17.46 48.43 4.85
C ILE A 56 -16.60 48.47 3.58
N ALA A 57 -16.99 49.23 2.54
CA ALA A 57 -16.17 49.46 1.35
C ALA A 57 -14.86 50.21 1.68
N PHE A 58 -14.90 51.19 2.60
CA PHE A 58 -13.69 51.85 3.09
C PHE A 58 -12.75 50.89 3.84
N GLN A 59 -13.29 50.00 4.68
CA GLN A 59 -12.49 48.98 5.37
C GLN A 59 -11.79 48.06 4.37
N TYR A 60 -12.50 47.60 3.33
CA TYR A 60 -11.90 46.85 2.23
C TYR A 60 -10.77 47.62 1.55
N TYR A 61 -11.04 48.86 1.14
CA TYR A 61 -10.09 49.76 0.48
C TYR A 61 -8.83 50.08 1.29
N ALA A 62 -8.95 50.18 2.61
CA ALA A 62 -7.87 50.63 3.49
C ALA A 62 -7.10 49.48 4.15
N LEU A 63 -7.76 48.35 4.45
CA LEU A 63 -7.23 47.31 5.32
C LEU A 63 -6.94 45.99 4.61
N PHE A 64 -7.70 45.65 3.55
CA PHE A 64 -7.56 44.36 2.86
C PHE A 64 -6.13 44.06 2.42
N PRO A 65 -5.40 44.96 1.72
CA PRO A 65 -4.05 44.63 1.24
C PRO A 65 -3.08 44.29 2.37
N THR A 66 -3.13 45.05 3.47
CA THR A 66 -2.23 44.82 4.60
C THR A 66 -2.54 43.51 5.32
N HIS A 67 -3.82 43.13 5.45
CA HIS A 67 -4.21 41.84 6.03
C HIS A 67 -3.82 40.67 5.13
N TYR A 68 -4.03 40.81 3.82
CA TYR A 68 -3.62 39.84 2.83
C TYR A 68 -2.11 39.55 2.88
N PHE A 69 -1.26 40.59 2.89
CA PHE A 69 0.19 40.38 2.90
C PHE A 69 0.70 39.73 4.19
N LYS A 70 0.05 39.98 5.34
CA LYS A 70 0.36 39.29 6.60
C LYS A 70 -0.02 37.82 6.53
N ALA A 71 -1.20 37.51 5.99
CA ALA A 71 -1.65 36.14 5.78
C ALA A 71 -0.72 35.38 4.82
N ALA A 72 -0.39 35.97 3.67
CA ALA A 72 0.54 35.39 2.70
C ALA A 72 1.94 35.15 3.30
N HIS A 73 2.47 36.11 4.07
CA HIS A 73 3.74 35.93 4.78
C HIS A 73 3.66 34.78 5.79
N SER A 74 2.54 34.66 6.51
CA SER A 74 2.36 33.63 7.52
C SER A 74 2.26 32.23 6.92
N LEU A 75 1.55 32.07 5.81
CA LEU A 75 1.47 30.80 5.08
C LEU A 75 2.85 30.36 4.57
N GLU A 76 3.67 31.28 4.08
CA GLU A 76 4.97 30.94 3.50
C GLU A 76 6.07 30.71 4.54
N PHE A 77 6.12 31.51 5.60
CA PHE A 77 7.24 31.48 6.56
C PHE A 77 6.91 30.91 7.93
N ILE A 78 5.62 30.86 8.32
CA ILE A 78 5.20 30.33 9.62
C ILE A 78 4.70 28.89 9.46
N LEU A 79 3.73 28.65 8.57
CA LEU A 79 3.28 27.31 8.20
C LEU A 79 4.37 26.56 7.42
N LYS A 80 5.17 27.29 6.64
CA LYS A 80 6.19 26.79 5.71
C LYS A 80 5.59 26.10 4.49
N GLU A 81 6.28 26.28 3.38
CA GLU A 81 5.87 25.75 2.07
C GLU A 81 5.75 24.22 2.05
N GLU A 82 6.70 23.51 2.66
CA GLU A 82 6.76 22.04 2.68
C GLU A 82 5.52 21.41 3.33
N GLN A 83 5.06 21.98 4.44
CA GLN A 83 3.87 21.49 5.14
C GLN A 83 2.61 21.67 4.30
N LEU A 84 2.48 22.84 3.67
CA LEU A 84 1.35 23.13 2.78
C LEU A 84 1.34 22.22 1.55
N ILE A 85 2.53 21.91 0.99
CA ILE A 85 2.65 20.96 -0.11
C ILE A 85 2.20 19.57 0.31
N SER A 86 2.62 19.07 1.49
CA SER A 86 2.18 17.76 2.01
C SER A 86 0.65 17.66 2.05
N TRP A 87 -0.04 18.68 2.57
CA TRP A 87 -1.50 18.70 2.63
C TRP A 87 -2.19 18.72 1.26
N LEU A 88 -1.58 19.39 0.28
CA LEU A 88 -2.20 19.62 -1.02
C LEU A 88 -1.85 18.55 -2.05
N ARG A 89 -0.82 17.72 -1.81
CA ARG A 89 -0.28 16.78 -2.81
C ARG A 89 -1.17 15.55 -3.03
N HIS A 90 -2.01 15.18 -2.06
CA HIS A 90 -2.75 13.90 -2.06
C HIS A 90 -4.23 14.00 -2.47
N LYS A 91 -4.58 14.81 -3.47
CA LYS A 91 -5.95 15.02 -4.04
C LYS A 91 -7.09 15.36 -3.05
N GLN A 92 -6.85 15.39 -1.75
CA GLN A 92 -7.86 15.70 -0.74
C GLN A 92 -8.45 17.09 -0.95
N LYS A 93 -9.74 17.22 -0.65
CA LYS A 93 -10.40 18.51 -0.59
C LYS A 93 -9.99 19.22 0.69
N VAL A 94 -9.14 20.23 0.58
CA VAL A 94 -8.63 20.97 1.74
C VAL A 94 -9.68 21.99 2.20
N CYS A 95 -10.01 21.93 3.49
CA CYS A 95 -11.02 22.78 4.11
C CYS A 95 -10.39 23.95 4.84
N ILE A 96 -10.75 25.19 4.45
CA ILE A 96 -10.25 26.41 5.08
C ILE A 96 -11.40 27.20 5.69
N LEU A 97 -11.30 27.55 6.97
CA LEU A 97 -12.23 28.43 7.67
C LEU A 97 -11.61 29.82 7.81
N ASP A 98 -12.17 30.81 7.14
CA ASP A 98 -11.74 32.23 7.23
C ASP A 98 -12.65 32.94 8.25
N ILE A 99 -12.20 33.03 9.50
CA ILE A 99 -12.99 33.54 10.62
C ILE A 99 -12.78 35.05 10.76
N GLY A 100 -13.89 35.80 10.69
CA GLY A 100 -13.85 37.26 10.55
C GLY A 100 -13.34 37.63 9.16
N CYS A 101 -13.85 36.96 8.12
CA CYS A 101 -13.24 37.01 6.80
C CYS A 101 -13.22 38.42 6.21
N GLY A 102 -14.12 39.31 6.61
CA GLY A 102 -14.30 40.59 5.94
C GLY A 102 -14.60 40.34 4.47
N ALA A 103 -13.72 40.80 3.59
CA ALA A 103 -13.77 40.54 2.15
C ALA A 103 -12.93 39.33 1.68
N GLY A 104 -12.35 38.54 2.60
CA GLY A 104 -11.62 37.31 2.31
C GLY A 104 -10.12 37.48 2.13
N ALA A 105 -9.46 38.31 2.96
CA ALA A 105 -8.02 38.55 2.85
C ALA A 105 -7.20 37.27 3.10
N ALA A 106 -7.60 36.45 4.06
CA ALA A 106 -6.94 35.18 4.37
C ALA A 106 -7.19 34.13 3.28
N SER A 107 -8.46 33.98 2.89
CA SER A 107 -8.89 33.15 1.75
C SER A 107 -8.12 33.46 0.46
N THR A 108 -7.99 34.75 0.13
CA THR A 108 -7.26 35.21 -1.06
C THR A 108 -5.77 34.89 -0.96
N ALA A 109 -5.16 35.10 0.20
CA ALA A 109 -3.74 34.78 0.42
C ALA A 109 -3.47 33.28 0.29
N PHE A 110 -4.34 32.45 0.84
CA PHE A 110 -4.25 30.99 0.70
C PHE A 110 -4.31 30.56 -0.77
N LEU A 111 -5.32 31.03 -1.52
CA LEU A 111 -5.45 30.72 -2.94
C LEU A 111 -4.23 31.16 -3.75
N GLU A 112 -3.71 32.36 -3.48
CA GLU A 112 -2.50 32.85 -4.13
C GLU A 112 -1.30 31.94 -3.86
N THR A 113 -1.12 31.48 -2.62
CA THR A 113 -0.03 30.55 -2.29
C THR A 113 -0.15 29.26 -3.12
N VAL A 114 -1.35 28.68 -3.22
CA VAL A 114 -1.57 27.47 -4.04
C VAL A 114 -1.31 27.74 -5.52
N ILE A 115 -1.77 28.88 -6.06
CA ILE A 115 -1.52 29.28 -7.45
C ILE A 115 -0.02 29.38 -7.72
N ARG A 116 0.74 30.01 -6.83
CA ARG A 116 2.20 30.10 -7.00
C ARG A 116 2.88 28.74 -6.98
N LEU A 117 2.44 27.83 -6.10
CA LEU A 117 2.99 26.47 -6.05
C LEU A 117 2.72 25.71 -7.35
N LYS A 118 1.54 25.89 -7.95
CA LYS A 118 1.16 25.33 -9.24
C LYS A 118 2.02 25.91 -10.37
N GLU A 119 2.14 27.24 -10.44
CA GLU A 119 2.95 27.94 -11.45
C GLU A 119 4.44 27.60 -11.36
N GLN A 120 4.95 27.35 -10.15
CA GLN A 120 6.32 26.90 -9.91
C GLN A 120 6.54 25.41 -10.20
N GLY A 121 5.49 24.65 -10.54
CA GLY A 121 5.56 23.21 -10.76
C GLY A 121 5.78 22.38 -9.48
N LYS A 122 5.61 22.97 -8.30
CA LYS A 122 5.75 22.29 -7.00
C LYS A 122 4.50 21.48 -6.62
N LEU A 123 3.34 21.86 -7.17
CA LEU A 123 2.10 21.09 -7.13
C LEU A 123 1.67 20.77 -8.55
N THR A 124 1.63 19.48 -8.87
CA THR A 124 1.29 18.98 -10.22
C THR A 124 -0.05 18.25 -10.25
N ASN A 125 -0.54 17.81 -9.09
CA ASN A 125 -1.83 17.13 -8.92
C ASN A 125 -3.01 18.10 -8.98
N GLU A 126 -4.22 17.61 -9.24
CA GLU A 126 -5.44 18.42 -9.06
C GLU A 126 -5.61 18.83 -7.59
N VAL A 127 -5.98 20.09 -7.35
CA VAL A 127 -6.14 20.65 -6.00
C VAL A 127 -7.58 21.09 -5.84
N ASN A 128 -8.25 20.48 -4.86
CA ASN A 128 -9.65 20.74 -4.50
C ASN A 128 -9.68 21.54 -3.19
N ILE A 129 -10.34 22.70 -3.18
CA ILE A 129 -10.39 23.59 -2.01
C ILE A 129 -11.83 23.97 -1.71
N ILE A 130 -12.20 23.91 -0.43
CA ILE A 130 -13.39 24.57 0.10
C ILE A 130 -13.02 25.68 1.07
N LEU A 131 -13.48 26.89 0.77
CA LEU A 131 -13.31 28.06 1.64
C LEU A 131 -14.64 28.40 2.32
N ILE A 132 -14.65 28.48 3.65
CA ILE A 132 -15.81 28.88 4.43
C ILE A 132 -15.53 30.24 5.05
N GLY A 133 -16.11 31.29 4.47
CA GLY A 133 -15.98 32.67 4.94
C GLY A 133 -17.03 32.99 5.99
N VAL A 134 -16.59 33.34 7.21
CA VAL A 134 -17.46 33.58 8.35
C VAL A 134 -17.35 35.04 8.79
N ASP A 135 -18.45 35.79 8.72
CA ASP A 135 -18.50 37.18 9.15
C ASP A 135 -19.92 37.57 9.60
N PRO A 136 -20.08 38.33 10.70
CA PRO A 136 -21.39 38.81 11.14
C PRO A 136 -22.02 39.86 10.22
N SER A 137 -21.23 40.52 9.36
CA SER A 137 -21.72 41.55 8.44
C SER A 137 -22.09 40.95 7.09
N HIS A 138 -23.40 40.98 6.77
CA HIS A 138 -23.90 40.57 5.46
C HIS A 138 -23.25 41.36 4.29
N ARG A 139 -22.79 42.59 4.52
CA ARG A 139 -22.12 43.42 3.51
C ARG A 139 -20.67 42.99 3.31
N ALA A 140 -19.96 42.63 4.39
CA ALA A 140 -18.64 42.03 4.30
C ALA A 140 -18.71 40.68 3.57
N ILE A 141 -19.69 39.84 3.91
CA ILE A 141 -20.00 38.63 3.15
C ILE A 141 -20.30 38.93 1.67
N GLY A 142 -21.00 40.03 1.37
CA GLY A 142 -21.19 40.49 0.00
C GLY A 142 -19.87 40.75 -0.74
N LEU A 143 -18.91 41.42 -0.10
CA LEU A 143 -17.56 41.61 -0.65
C LEU A 143 -16.80 40.28 -0.79
N TYR A 144 -16.87 39.41 0.21
CA TYR A 144 -16.27 38.08 0.17
C TYR A 144 -16.75 37.26 -1.03
N ILE A 145 -18.07 37.22 -1.26
CA ILE A 145 -18.67 36.52 -2.40
C ILE A 145 -18.15 37.09 -3.71
N GLN A 146 -18.10 38.42 -3.86
CA GLN A 146 -17.59 39.05 -5.08
C GLN A 146 -16.11 38.71 -5.29
N MET A 147 -15.28 38.80 -4.25
CA MET A 147 -13.85 38.47 -4.34
C MET A 147 -13.63 37.00 -4.74
N MET A 148 -14.29 36.06 -4.03
CA MET A 148 -14.13 34.63 -4.30
C MET A 148 -14.72 34.22 -5.66
N THR A 149 -15.79 34.86 -6.14
CA THR A 149 -16.35 34.60 -7.47
C THR A 149 -15.37 35.00 -8.57
N ASN A 150 -14.76 36.19 -8.45
CA ASN A 150 -13.76 36.65 -9.40
C ASN A 150 -12.52 35.73 -9.40
N LEU A 151 -12.02 35.35 -8.23
CA LEU A 151 -10.89 34.42 -8.13
C LEU A 151 -11.22 33.04 -8.68
N LYS A 152 -12.37 32.46 -8.34
CA LYS A 152 -12.81 31.16 -8.86
C LYS A 152 -12.84 31.14 -10.38
N SER A 153 -13.38 32.19 -11.00
CA SER A 153 -13.40 32.31 -12.45
C SER A 153 -12.01 32.47 -13.05
N ALA A 154 -11.12 33.20 -12.37
CA ALA A 154 -9.77 33.49 -12.85
C ALA A 154 -8.81 32.29 -12.67
N SER A 155 -9.03 31.45 -11.66
CA SER A 155 -8.16 30.32 -11.30
C SER A 155 -8.72 28.94 -11.68
N SER A 156 -9.83 28.87 -12.42
CA SER A 156 -10.54 27.61 -12.72
C SER A 156 -9.71 26.58 -13.49
N HIS A 157 -8.68 27.02 -14.19
CA HIS A 157 -7.75 26.17 -14.93
C HIS A 157 -6.63 25.60 -14.06
N LEU A 158 -6.46 26.08 -12.83
CA LEU A 158 -5.38 25.67 -11.90
C LEU A 158 -5.90 24.87 -10.71
N ILE A 159 -7.06 25.29 -10.18
CA ILE A 159 -7.61 24.84 -8.89
C ILE A 159 -9.12 24.67 -9.01
N ASN A 160 -9.65 23.59 -8.44
CA ASN A 160 -11.07 23.41 -8.24
C ASN A 160 -11.50 24.07 -6.92
N LEU A 161 -12.14 25.24 -7.02
CA LEU A 161 -12.50 26.07 -5.88
C LEU A 161 -14.01 26.04 -5.61
N GLU A 162 -14.38 25.70 -4.39
CA GLU A 162 -15.70 25.92 -3.80
C GLU A 162 -15.60 26.92 -2.64
N PHE A 163 -16.61 27.77 -2.47
CA PHE A 163 -16.68 28.64 -1.30
C PHE A 163 -18.10 28.74 -0.75
N LYS A 164 -18.21 28.85 0.58
CA LYS A 164 -19.47 28.93 1.32
C LYS A 164 -19.47 30.14 2.26
N PRO A 165 -20.38 31.11 2.10
CA PRO A 165 -20.50 32.23 3.03
C PRO A 165 -21.34 31.85 4.26
N VAL A 166 -20.94 32.34 5.43
CA VAL A 166 -21.69 32.25 6.69
C VAL A 166 -21.87 33.66 7.26
N ASN A 167 -23.08 34.18 7.10
CA ASN A 167 -23.48 35.49 7.65
C ASN A 167 -23.92 35.35 9.12
N GLN A 168 -22.95 35.10 9.99
CA GLN A 168 -23.05 34.98 11.45
C GLN A 168 -21.64 35.18 12.03
N GLY A 169 -21.52 35.79 13.20
CA GLY A 169 -20.23 35.85 13.91
C GLY A 169 -19.84 34.50 14.51
N PHE A 170 -18.55 34.25 14.67
CA PHE A 170 -18.05 33.13 15.47
C PHE A 170 -18.10 33.54 16.96
N PRO A 171 -18.59 32.69 17.90
CA PRO A 171 -18.88 31.25 17.76
C PRO A 171 -20.28 30.88 17.21
N ASN A 172 -21.23 31.82 17.11
CA ASN A 172 -22.62 31.54 16.70
C ASN A 172 -22.77 30.87 15.31
N ALA A 173 -21.77 31.02 14.45
CA ALA A 173 -21.68 30.40 13.13
C ALA A 173 -21.50 28.87 13.16
N ILE A 174 -21.20 28.26 14.31
CA ILE A 174 -20.74 26.88 14.41
C ILE A 174 -21.67 25.85 13.76
N ASN A 175 -22.99 25.97 13.94
CA ASN A 175 -23.95 25.00 13.39
C ASN A 175 -23.91 24.98 11.84
N ARG A 176 -23.74 26.15 11.21
CA ARG A 176 -23.61 26.24 9.75
C ARG A 176 -22.27 25.69 9.27
N ILE A 177 -21.18 26.00 9.96
CA ILE A 177 -19.85 25.46 9.65
C ILE A 177 -19.87 23.94 9.73
N ASN A 178 -20.42 23.39 10.81
CA ASN A 178 -20.58 21.96 11.03
C ASN A 178 -21.37 21.29 9.89
N THR A 179 -22.50 21.90 9.49
CA THR A 179 -23.31 21.40 8.36
C THR A 179 -22.48 21.32 7.08
N TYR A 180 -21.69 22.35 6.75
CA TYR A 180 -20.85 22.31 5.55
C TYR A 180 -19.77 21.23 5.65
N LEU A 181 -19.02 21.15 6.75
CA LEU A 181 -17.96 20.15 6.90
C LEU A 181 -18.50 18.71 6.89
N ARG A 182 -19.68 18.46 7.48
CA ARG A 182 -20.34 17.15 7.42
C ARG A 182 -20.78 16.77 6.02
N ASN A 183 -21.31 17.73 5.26
CA ASN A 183 -21.69 17.50 3.87
C ASN A 183 -20.45 17.13 3.03
N GLU A 184 -19.34 17.82 3.25
CA GLU A 184 -18.06 17.48 2.60
C GLU A 184 -17.58 16.07 2.93
N LEU A 185 -17.65 15.68 4.21
CA LEU A 185 -17.30 14.31 4.61
C LEU A 185 -18.21 13.28 3.92
N SER A 186 -19.53 13.53 3.89
CA SER A 186 -20.50 12.62 3.28
C SER A 186 -20.40 12.49 1.76
N SER A 187 -19.87 13.49 1.06
CA SER A 187 -19.66 13.42 -0.39
C SER A 187 -18.38 12.68 -0.79
N SER A 188 -17.49 12.42 0.16
CA SER A 188 -16.14 11.92 -0.11
C SER A 188 -15.91 10.49 0.37
N ASP A 189 -16.88 9.85 1.05
CA ASP A 189 -16.77 8.54 1.69
C ASP A 189 -15.56 8.35 2.64
N PHE A 190 -14.90 9.44 3.03
CA PHE A 190 -13.78 9.44 3.95
C PHE A 190 -14.24 9.22 5.39
N PRO A 191 -13.40 8.58 6.23
CA PRO A 191 -13.72 8.38 7.64
C PRO A 191 -13.61 9.68 8.45
N SER A 192 -12.75 10.61 8.04
CA SER A 192 -12.47 11.87 8.73
C SER A 192 -11.90 12.92 7.76
N LEU A 193 -12.04 14.20 8.12
CA LEU A 193 -11.30 15.27 7.46
C LEU A 193 -9.87 15.28 8.02
N SER A 194 -8.88 14.95 7.19
CA SER A 194 -7.47 14.88 7.61
C SER A 194 -6.97 16.21 8.18
N ASN A 195 -7.20 17.31 7.46
CA ASN A 195 -6.70 18.63 7.80
C ASN A 195 -7.77 19.70 7.58
N VAL A 196 -8.03 20.50 8.62
CA VAL A 196 -8.86 21.73 8.55
C VAL A 196 -8.02 22.91 9.00
N LEU A 197 -7.83 23.91 8.13
CA LEU A 197 -7.09 25.13 8.48
C LEU A 197 -8.06 26.26 8.83
N VAL A 198 -7.98 26.72 10.07
CA VAL A 198 -8.66 27.92 10.55
C VAL A 198 -7.71 29.09 10.44
N MET A 199 -8.05 30.06 9.60
CA MET A 199 -7.35 31.33 9.52
C MET A 199 -8.18 32.40 10.19
N GLN A 200 -7.60 33.03 11.20
CA GLN A 200 -8.19 34.13 11.92
C GLN A 200 -7.31 35.36 11.70
N VAL A 201 -7.79 36.33 10.93
CA VAL A 201 -7.03 37.55 10.63
C VAL A 201 -7.69 38.75 11.30
N ASN A 202 -6.93 39.45 12.14
CA ASN A 202 -7.37 40.64 12.87
C ASN A 202 -8.39 40.39 14.01
N VAL A 203 -8.10 39.35 14.79
CA VAL A 203 -8.95 38.53 15.67
C VAL A 203 -9.28 39.13 17.03
N ILE A 204 -9.16 40.44 17.26
CA ILE A 204 -9.52 40.94 18.61
C ILE A 204 -10.80 41.75 18.61
N SER A 205 -11.26 42.28 17.49
CA SER A 205 -12.50 43.08 17.48
C SER A 205 -13.76 42.28 17.85
N PRO A 206 -14.06 41.13 17.21
CA PRO A 206 -15.29 40.38 17.52
C PRO A 206 -15.22 39.67 18.89
N PHE A 207 -14.08 39.04 19.16
CA PHE A 207 -13.82 38.17 20.30
C PHE A 207 -13.75 38.92 21.63
N SER A 208 -13.10 40.08 21.62
CA SER A 208 -13.14 40.96 22.79
C SER A 208 -14.46 41.67 22.94
N GLN A 209 -15.29 41.82 21.90
CA GLN A 209 -16.56 42.54 22.03
C GLN A 209 -17.61 41.71 22.78
N ILE A 210 -17.66 40.38 22.58
CA ILE A 210 -18.51 39.48 23.38
C ILE A 210 -18.04 39.49 24.85
N TYR A 211 -16.74 39.27 25.10
CA TYR A 211 -16.16 39.34 26.44
C TYR A 211 -16.42 40.70 27.13
N ARG A 212 -16.28 41.81 26.40
CA ARG A 212 -16.52 43.18 26.92
C ARG A 212 -18.00 43.47 27.18
N ASN A 213 -18.90 43.00 26.32
CA ASN A 213 -20.34 43.17 26.54
C ASN A 213 -20.77 42.42 27.81
N SER A 214 -20.26 41.20 28.04
CA SER A 214 -20.51 40.47 29.28
C SER A 214 -19.94 41.20 30.51
N GLN A 215 -18.69 41.68 30.45
CA GLN A 215 -18.10 42.45 31.55
C GLN A 215 -18.84 43.75 31.85
N ALA A 216 -19.25 44.51 30.83
CA ALA A 216 -19.99 45.75 31.02
C ALA A 216 -21.36 45.53 31.69
N ASN A 217 -22.07 44.46 31.31
CA ASN A 217 -23.33 44.07 31.95
C ASN A 217 -23.14 43.66 33.41
N PHE A 218 -22.03 42.97 33.74
CA PHE A 218 -21.70 42.62 35.12
C PHE A 218 -21.29 43.83 35.95
N GLU A 219 -20.54 44.77 35.37
CA GLU A 219 -20.16 46.02 36.04
C GLU A 219 -21.40 46.89 36.31
N GLU A 220 -22.36 46.95 35.36
CA GLU A 220 -23.66 47.62 35.55
C GLU A 220 -24.45 47.02 36.73
N LEU A 221 -24.52 45.69 36.82
CA LEU A 221 -25.18 44.98 37.92
C LEU A 221 -24.46 45.16 39.27
N ARG A 222 -23.11 45.20 39.28
CA ARG A 222 -22.31 45.51 40.48
C ARG A 222 -22.53 46.94 40.97
N VAL A 223 -22.66 47.91 40.06
CA VAL A 223 -22.99 49.31 40.39
C VAL A 223 -24.39 49.41 41.02
N LEU A 224 -25.30 48.49 40.69
CA LEU A 224 -26.62 48.37 41.32
C LEU A 224 -26.61 47.61 42.66
N GLY A 225 -25.44 47.21 43.16
CA GLY A 225 -25.28 46.47 44.42
C GLY A 225 -25.72 45.00 44.35
N ILE A 226 -25.89 44.46 43.14
CA ILE A 226 -26.25 43.06 42.90
C ILE A 226 -24.96 42.26 42.79
N ASP A 227 -24.63 41.50 43.84
CA ASP A 227 -23.48 40.58 43.83
C ASP A 227 -23.82 39.33 43.02
N ILE A 228 -23.16 39.19 41.88
CA ILE A 228 -23.36 38.12 40.90
C ILE A 228 -22.25 37.08 41.00
N ASP A 229 -21.24 37.31 41.85
CA ASP A 229 -20.02 36.49 41.93
C ASP A 229 -20.29 35.09 42.52
N GLY A 230 -21.51 34.82 43.02
CA GLY A 230 -21.96 33.50 43.49
C GLY A 230 -22.73 32.64 42.48
N HIS A 231 -23.10 33.16 41.31
CA HIS A 231 -24.03 32.47 40.38
C HIS A 231 -23.56 32.38 38.91
N THR A 232 -22.38 32.88 38.56
CA THR A 232 -21.85 32.82 37.19
C THR A 232 -20.64 31.88 37.08
N THR A 233 -20.75 30.84 36.25
CA THR A 233 -19.68 29.90 35.92
C THR A 233 -18.57 30.50 35.04
N GLU A 234 -18.75 31.71 34.50
CA GLU A 234 -17.86 32.30 33.49
C GLU A 234 -16.71 33.16 34.04
N ASN A 235 -16.74 33.58 35.31
CA ASN A 235 -15.72 34.48 35.88
C ASN A 235 -14.31 33.86 36.01
N ASN A 236 -14.10 32.57 35.71
CA ASN A 236 -12.83 31.86 35.91
C ASN A 236 -12.13 31.32 34.65
N LEU A 237 -12.63 31.54 33.42
CA LEU A 237 -12.15 30.78 32.22
C LEU A 237 -11.31 31.56 31.18
N GLY A 238 -11.13 32.89 31.29
CA GLY A 238 -10.21 33.67 30.44
C GLY A 238 -10.75 34.12 29.06
N LEU A 239 -10.05 35.04 28.38
CA LEU A 239 -10.42 35.51 27.02
C LEU A 239 -10.34 34.36 25.99
N GLY A 240 -11.36 34.25 25.14
CA GLY A 240 -11.41 33.20 24.09
C GLY A 240 -12.14 31.93 24.52
N THR A 241 -12.79 31.94 25.69
CA THR A 241 -13.51 30.77 26.22
C THR A 241 -14.59 30.24 25.27
N SER A 242 -15.48 31.11 24.78
CA SER A 242 -16.60 30.70 23.92
C SER A 242 -16.11 30.16 22.57
N GLU A 243 -14.98 30.66 22.11
CA GLU A 243 -14.33 30.27 20.88
C GLU A 243 -13.62 28.94 21.01
N ALA A 244 -12.87 28.77 22.08
CA ALA A 244 -12.23 27.51 22.41
C ALA A 244 -13.28 26.41 22.59
N GLN A 245 -14.42 26.72 23.23
CA GLN A 245 -15.57 25.83 23.29
C GLN A 245 -16.16 25.53 21.91
N ALA A 246 -16.23 26.51 21.01
CA ALA A 246 -16.69 26.29 19.65
C ALA A 246 -15.71 25.43 18.83
N TYR A 247 -14.39 25.66 18.92
CA TYR A 247 -13.40 24.79 18.28
C TYR A 247 -13.46 23.36 18.83
N LYS A 248 -13.61 23.21 20.14
CA LYS A 248 -13.87 21.93 20.80
C LYS A 248 -15.13 21.27 20.25
N GLN A 249 -16.26 21.98 20.22
CA GLN A 249 -17.50 21.46 19.68
C GLN A 249 -17.33 21.04 18.22
N LEU A 250 -16.58 21.80 17.41
CA LEU A 250 -16.39 21.50 15.99
C LEU A 250 -15.60 20.20 15.79
N ILE A 251 -14.47 20.02 16.48
CA ILE A 251 -13.65 18.80 16.39
C ILE A 251 -14.34 17.57 16.99
N GLU A 252 -15.23 17.76 17.99
CA GLU A 252 -16.00 16.66 18.60
C GLU A 252 -17.27 16.31 17.81
N SER A 253 -17.79 17.25 17.00
CA SER A 253 -19.03 17.06 16.23
C SER A 253 -18.79 16.79 14.75
N VAL A 254 -17.60 17.02 14.23
CA VAL A 254 -17.19 16.64 12.88
C VAL A 254 -15.93 15.81 13.04
N PRO A 255 -15.86 14.58 12.47
CA PRO A 255 -14.62 13.83 12.42
C PRO A 255 -13.53 14.65 11.71
N ILE A 256 -12.61 15.19 12.50
CA ILE A 256 -11.46 15.97 12.05
C ILE A 256 -10.25 15.40 12.76
N ASP A 257 -9.20 15.05 12.01
CA ASP A 257 -7.97 14.50 12.57
C ASP A 257 -7.07 15.62 13.08
N PHE A 258 -6.80 16.59 12.21
CA PHE A 258 -6.01 17.76 12.54
C PHE A 258 -6.77 19.05 12.24
N MET A 259 -6.91 19.89 13.26
CA MET A 259 -7.38 21.26 13.13
C MET A 259 -6.22 22.23 13.38
N HIS A 260 -5.80 22.92 12.33
CA HIS A 260 -4.73 23.90 12.38
C HIS A 260 -5.33 25.29 12.58
N ILE A 261 -4.79 26.10 13.50
CA ILE A 261 -5.30 27.44 13.77
C ILE A 261 -4.15 28.44 13.60
N LEU A 262 -4.31 29.33 12.62
CA LEU A 262 -3.42 30.46 12.36
C LEU A 262 -4.11 31.75 12.80
N THR A 263 -3.58 32.36 13.86
CA THR A 263 -4.08 33.60 14.44
C THR A 263 -3.12 34.75 14.11
N ILE A 264 -3.61 35.79 13.44
CA ILE A 264 -2.78 36.96 13.07
C ILE A 264 -3.30 38.23 13.72
N GLY A 265 -2.45 38.85 14.54
CA GLY A 265 -2.69 40.10 15.23
C GLY A 265 -1.83 41.25 14.69
N THR A 266 -2.46 42.37 14.31
CA THR A 266 -1.74 43.56 13.85
C THR A 266 -1.20 44.40 15.01
N LYS A 267 0.10 44.67 15.04
CA LYS A 267 0.73 45.51 16.07
C LYS A 267 0.24 46.97 15.98
N ASN A 268 -0.01 47.63 17.12
CA ASN A 268 -0.53 49.00 17.26
C ASN A 268 -2.03 49.19 16.93
N MET A 269 -2.76 48.12 16.60
CA MET A 269 -4.21 48.19 16.42
C MET A 269 -4.97 48.13 17.74
N GLU A 270 -4.33 47.76 18.85
CA GLU A 270 -4.95 47.55 20.17
C GLU A 270 -5.78 48.75 20.63
N LYS A 271 -5.18 49.94 20.50
CA LYS A 271 -5.80 51.23 20.90
C LYS A 271 -7.06 51.56 20.11
N GLN A 272 -7.20 50.99 18.92
CA GLN A 272 -8.35 51.21 18.05
C GLN A 272 -9.49 50.23 18.33
N VAL A 273 -9.20 49.07 18.93
CA VAL A 273 -10.23 48.05 19.20
C VAL A 273 -10.80 48.14 20.61
N GLN A 274 -10.08 48.74 21.57
CA GLN A 274 -10.45 48.90 23.00
C GLN A 274 -11.44 50.06 23.26
N ILE A 275 -12.75 49.81 23.20
CA ILE A 275 -13.81 50.72 23.71
C ILE A 275 -14.25 50.22 25.08
N GLY A 276 -14.42 51.16 26.03
CA GLY A 276 -15.04 50.90 27.34
C GLY A 276 -14.13 50.26 28.41
N THR A 277 -12.84 50.08 28.15
CA THR A 277 -11.92 49.42 29.09
C THR A 277 -10.61 50.20 29.27
N ASN A 278 -10.05 50.19 30.48
CA ASN A 278 -8.72 50.75 30.82
C ASN A 278 -7.58 49.73 30.56
N SER A 279 -7.80 48.74 29.69
CA SER A 279 -6.87 47.60 29.51
C SER A 279 -5.63 48.02 28.70
N GLU A 280 -4.46 48.07 29.33
CA GLU A 280 -3.16 48.34 28.66
C GLU A 280 -2.58 47.11 27.92
N ILE A 281 -3.22 45.95 28.03
CA ILE A 281 -2.80 44.66 27.46
C ILE A 281 -2.72 44.72 25.92
N THR A 282 -1.61 44.26 25.37
CA THR A 282 -1.33 44.30 23.91
C THR A 282 -2.04 43.19 23.13
N LEU A 283 -2.10 43.27 21.79
CA LEU A 283 -2.79 42.28 20.96
C LEU A 283 -2.11 40.91 21.06
N ASP A 284 -0.77 40.92 21.13
CA ASP A 284 0.02 39.69 21.27
C ASP A 284 -0.18 39.05 22.64
N GLU A 285 -0.34 39.83 23.71
CA GLU A 285 -0.70 39.30 25.04
C GLU A 285 -2.10 38.67 25.04
N ARG A 286 -3.06 39.27 24.34
CA ARG A 286 -4.40 38.69 24.19
C ARG A 286 -4.43 37.42 23.35
N ILE A 287 -3.63 37.34 22.27
CA ILE A 287 -3.50 36.09 21.49
C ILE A 287 -2.90 34.99 22.38
N LYS A 288 -1.87 35.30 23.19
CA LYS A 288 -1.32 34.34 24.16
C LYS A 288 -2.36 33.89 25.19
N GLU A 289 -3.22 34.80 25.67
CA GLU A 289 -4.33 34.47 26.58
C GLU A 289 -5.34 33.50 25.93
N MET A 290 -5.70 33.73 24.67
CA MET A 290 -6.58 32.83 23.90
C MET A 290 -5.94 31.46 23.67
N VAL A 291 -4.65 31.41 23.36
CA VAL A 291 -3.89 30.15 23.20
C VAL A 291 -3.91 29.35 24.50
N ASN A 292 -3.67 30.00 25.64
CA ASN A 292 -3.73 29.36 26.95
C ASN A 292 -5.14 28.83 27.26
N THR A 293 -6.18 29.61 26.96
CA THR A 293 -7.58 29.23 27.15
C THR A 293 -7.95 28.01 26.28
N LEU A 294 -7.50 28.00 25.02
CA LEU A 294 -7.68 26.86 24.14
C LEU A 294 -6.97 25.61 24.68
N HIS A 295 -5.72 25.74 25.13
CA HIS A 295 -4.99 24.64 25.79
C HIS A 295 -5.76 24.10 27.01
N GLN A 296 -6.32 24.98 27.85
CA GLN A 296 -7.07 24.55 29.04
C GLN A 296 -8.39 23.85 28.72
N LEU A 297 -9.10 24.30 27.68
CA LEU A 297 -10.45 23.79 27.37
C LEU A 297 -10.44 22.59 26.44
N VAL A 298 -9.61 22.65 25.39
CA VAL A 298 -9.47 21.60 24.36
C VAL A 298 -8.49 20.53 24.82
N GLY A 299 -7.42 20.93 25.51
CA GLY A 299 -6.34 20.05 25.98
C GLY A 299 -6.74 18.97 26.98
N ASN A 300 -7.96 19.05 27.54
CA ASN A 300 -8.49 18.01 28.43
C ASN A 300 -8.79 16.69 27.71
N ARG A 301 -9.08 16.74 26.41
CA ARG A 301 -9.37 15.57 25.58
C ARG A 301 -8.39 15.44 24.43
N HIS A 302 -8.06 16.55 23.78
CA HIS A 302 -7.28 16.58 22.53
C HIS A 302 -5.84 17.04 22.78
N SER A 303 -4.92 16.66 21.90
CA SER A 303 -3.54 17.13 21.98
C SER A 303 -3.40 18.46 21.25
N VAL A 304 -3.00 19.51 21.96
CA VAL A 304 -2.79 20.85 21.39
C VAL A 304 -1.28 21.13 21.33
N HIS A 305 -0.79 21.46 20.15
CA HIS A 305 0.63 21.74 19.90
C HIS A 305 0.81 23.14 19.31
N GLN A 306 1.52 24.01 20.01
CA GLN A 306 1.94 25.31 19.48
C GLN A 306 3.20 25.10 18.62
N ILE A 307 3.09 25.30 17.31
CA ILE A 307 4.17 25.02 16.34
C ILE A 307 5.09 26.22 16.20
N SER A 308 4.52 27.42 16.11
CA SER A 308 5.28 28.67 15.96
C SER A 308 4.49 29.84 16.53
N SER A 309 5.18 30.75 17.22
CA SER A 309 4.59 32.00 17.68
C SER A 309 5.63 33.10 17.76
N GLY A 310 5.28 34.32 17.35
CA GLY A 310 6.27 35.37 17.28
C GLY A 310 5.81 36.68 16.66
N ASN A 311 6.71 37.68 16.75
CA ASN A 311 6.56 38.94 16.05
C ASN A 311 7.22 38.84 14.67
N HIS A 312 6.47 39.22 13.64
CA HIS A 312 6.89 39.19 12.24
C HIS A 312 6.75 40.58 11.60
N PHE A 313 7.44 40.76 10.48
CA PHE A 313 7.27 41.93 9.63
C PHE A 313 7.20 41.51 8.16
N VAL A 314 6.44 42.25 7.37
CA VAL A 314 6.32 42.04 5.92
C VAL A 314 6.48 43.37 5.19
N TYR A 315 7.35 43.40 4.19
CA TYR A 315 7.52 44.51 3.25
C TYR A 315 6.70 44.24 2.00
N PHE A 316 5.93 45.22 1.53
CA PHE A 316 5.10 45.06 0.35
C PHE A 316 4.83 46.39 -0.37
N ASN A 317 4.48 46.27 -1.64
CA ASN A 317 4.02 47.37 -2.46
C ASN A 317 2.49 47.43 -2.43
N ASN A 318 1.99 48.60 -2.07
CA ASN A 318 0.56 48.88 -2.05
C ASN A 318 -0.04 48.73 -3.46
N PRO A 319 -1.12 47.95 -3.62
CA PRO A 319 -1.73 47.71 -4.92
C PRO A 319 -2.45 48.95 -5.45
N GLN A 320 -2.77 48.94 -6.75
CA GLN A 320 -3.65 49.96 -7.32
C GLN A 320 -5.02 49.92 -6.64
N ASN A 321 -5.70 51.07 -6.59
CA ASN A 321 -7.01 51.22 -5.95
C ASN A 321 -7.01 50.91 -4.44
N CYS A 322 -5.89 51.11 -3.73
CA CYS A 322 -5.88 51.05 -2.27
C CYS A 322 -5.63 52.43 -1.64
N HIS A 323 -6.11 52.59 -0.40
CA HIS A 323 -6.02 53.85 0.32
C HIS A 323 -4.61 54.43 0.35
N TRP A 324 -3.63 53.61 0.65
CA TRP A 324 -2.25 54.05 0.85
C TRP A 324 -1.59 54.48 -0.46
N ARG A 325 -1.85 53.76 -1.55
CA ARG A 325 -1.31 54.12 -2.86
C ARG A 325 -1.92 55.40 -3.40
N ASP A 326 -3.22 55.60 -3.18
CA ASP A 326 -3.92 56.84 -3.55
C ASP A 326 -3.45 58.05 -2.70
N LYS A 327 -2.74 57.80 -1.60
CA LYS A 327 -2.02 58.80 -0.79
C LYS A 327 -0.50 58.82 -1.07
N SER A 328 -0.08 58.31 -2.22
CA SER A 328 1.31 58.27 -2.69
C SER A 328 2.26 57.42 -1.82
N ILE A 329 1.74 56.49 -1.02
CA ILE A 329 2.53 55.52 -0.25
C ILE A 329 2.63 54.22 -1.05
N ILE A 330 3.69 54.10 -1.86
CA ILE A 330 3.90 52.95 -2.74
C ILE A 330 4.46 51.76 -1.97
N GLN A 331 5.55 51.96 -1.22
CA GLN A 331 6.21 50.95 -0.40
C GLN A 331 5.78 51.08 1.05
N TYR A 332 5.48 49.95 1.70
CA TYR A 332 5.10 49.92 3.11
C TYR A 332 5.65 48.69 3.80
N TYR A 333 5.67 48.73 5.14
CA TYR A 333 5.97 47.58 5.97
C TYR A 333 4.97 47.48 7.12
N ALA A 334 4.55 46.25 7.43
CA ALA A 334 3.65 46.00 8.55
C ALA A 334 4.29 45.06 9.56
N LYS A 335 4.22 45.42 10.84
CA LYS A 335 4.58 44.55 11.98
C LYS A 335 3.31 43.87 12.51
N PHE A 336 3.43 42.59 12.84
CA PHE A 336 2.31 41.80 13.35
C PHE A 336 2.81 40.67 14.25
N TYR A 337 1.93 40.17 15.12
CA TYR A 337 2.13 38.94 15.86
C TYR A 337 1.35 37.83 15.15
N ALA A 338 1.93 36.64 15.07
CA ALA A 338 1.25 35.48 14.55
C ALA A 338 1.50 34.28 15.45
N ASP A 339 0.48 33.46 15.58
CA ASP A 339 0.51 32.21 16.33
C ASP A 339 -0.07 31.11 15.43
N PHE A 340 0.66 30.01 15.32
CA PHE A 340 0.25 28.82 14.59
C PHE A 340 0.29 27.60 15.50
N MET A 341 -0.87 26.98 15.64
CA MET A 341 -1.08 25.81 16.49
C MET A 341 -1.83 24.72 15.73
N SER A 342 -1.72 23.50 16.23
CA SER A 342 -2.44 22.34 15.70
C SER A 342 -3.09 21.57 16.85
N ILE A 343 -4.35 21.21 16.66
CA ILE A 343 -5.10 20.32 17.52
C ILE A 343 -5.14 18.96 16.82
N CYS A 344 -4.57 17.93 17.45
CA CYS A 344 -4.71 16.54 17.05
C CYS A 344 -5.87 15.92 17.83
N SER A 345 -6.81 15.32 17.12
CA SER A 345 -8.01 14.76 17.75
C SER A 345 -7.68 13.53 18.61
N ALA A 346 -8.47 13.37 19.68
CA ALA A 346 -8.34 12.21 20.56
C ALA A 346 -8.78 10.96 19.81
N ASP A 347 -9.80 11.10 18.95
CA ASP A 347 -10.35 10.02 18.14
C ASP A 347 -9.33 9.46 17.12
N LEU A 348 -8.33 10.23 16.70
CA LEU A 348 -7.18 9.71 15.96
C LEU A 348 -6.14 9.11 16.91
N ALA A 349 -5.75 9.84 17.96
CA ALA A 349 -4.69 9.40 18.88
C ALA A 349 -5.04 8.09 19.63
N GLU A 350 -6.31 7.88 19.95
CA GLU A 350 -6.84 6.73 20.66
C GLU A 350 -7.22 5.57 19.73
N ASP A 351 -7.23 5.77 18.41
CA ASP A 351 -7.50 4.74 17.40
C ASP A 351 -6.29 3.79 17.26
N LYS A 352 -6.19 2.86 18.22
CA LYS A 352 -5.10 1.88 18.29
C LYS A 352 -5.07 0.94 17.09
N ASP A 353 -6.22 0.65 16.49
CA ASP A 353 -6.29 -0.22 15.32
C ASP A 353 -5.68 0.50 14.11
N TRP A 354 -6.13 1.73 13.81
CA TRP A 354 -5.58 2.53 12.71
C TRP A 354 -4.08 2.81 12.89
N ASN A 355 -3.68 3.38 14.03
CA ASN A 355 -2.28 3.70 14.32
C ASN A 355 -1.39 2.45 14.32
N GLY A 356 -1.96 1.30 14.71
CA GLY A 356 -1.28 0.01 14.64
C GLY A 356 -1.07 -0.48 13.20
N VAL A 357 -2.07 -0.32 12.33
CA VAL A 357 -2.04 -0.75 10.93
C VAL A 357 -1.06 0.10 10.12
N ILE A 358 -1.14 1.43 10.24
CA ILE A 358 -0.34 2.33 9.39
C ILE A 358 1.07 2.58 9.94
N GLY A 359 1.38 2.13 11.16
CA GLY A 359 2.69 2.38 11.77
C GLY A 359 3.85 1.88 10.91
N LEU A 360 4.92 2.68 10.78
CA LEU A 360 6.05 2.40 9.88
C LEU A 360 6.70 1.03 10.12
N ASP A 361 6.82 0.59 11.37
CA ASP A 361 7.34 -0.75 11.69
C ASP A 361 6.42 -1.87 11.20
N ASN A 362 5.09 -1.66 11.27
CA ASN A 362 4.08 -2.57 10.76
C ASN A 362 4.14 -2.63 9.24
N LEU A 363 4.18 -1.48 8.56
CA LEU A 363 4.31 -1.37 7.11
C LEU A 363 5.61 -2.01 6.60
N ARG A 364 6.72 -1.86 7.33
CA ARG A 364 8.01 -2.48 6.97
C ARG A 364 7.96 -4.00 7.04
N LEU A 365 7.38 -4.56 8.10
CA LEU A 365 7.17 -6.00 8.20
C LEU A 365 6.17 -6.49 7.13
N ALA A 366 5.14 -5.70 6.85
CA ALA A 366 4.15 -6.01 5.84
C ALA A 366 4.77 -6.06 4.44
N TRP A 367 5.68 -5.14 4.11
CA TRP A 367 6.49 -5.19 2.90
C TRP A 367 7.32 -6.47 2.81
N ALA A 368 8.04 -6.86 3.85
CA ALA A 368 8.87 -8.07 3.80
C ALA A 368 8.04 -9.33 3.48
N ARG A 369 6.83 -9.39 4.03
CA ARG A 369 5.86 -10.48 3.79
C ARG A 369 5.21 -10.42 2.41
N ALA A 370 4.80 -9.23 1.97
CA ALA A 370 4.25 -9.01 0.63
C ALA A 370 5.29 -9.35 -0.45
N HIS A 371 6.52 -8.88 -0.29
CA HIS A 371 7.66 -9.18 -1.15
C HIS A 371 7.88 -10.69 -1.28
N ASN A 372 8.01 -11.41 -0.17
CA ASN A 372 8.21 -12.86 -0.19
C ASN A 372 7.02 -13.62 -0.81
N ASN A 373 5.78 -13.15 -0.63
CA ASN A 373 4.62 -13.76 -1.28
C ASN A 373 4.61 -13.53 -2.80
N LEU A 374 4.93 -12.31 -3.26
CA LEU A 374 4.95 -11.96 -4.68
C LEU A 374 5.96 -12.81 -5.46
N LEU A 375 7.16 -13.01 -4.90
CA LEU A 375 8.18 -13.88 -5.52
C LEU A 375 7.74 -15.34 -5.72
N ARG A 376 6.66 -15.77 -5.06
CA ARG A 376 6.11 -17.13 -5.12
C ARG A 376 4.82 -17.22 -5.92
N GLN A 377 4.33 -16.10 -6.46
CA GLN A 377 3.14 -16.13 -7.31
C GLN A 377 3.48 -16.69 -8.69
N ALA A 378 2.45 -17.21 -9.36
CA ALA A 378 2.56 -17.77 -10.70
C ALA A 378 3.17 -16.77 -11.70
N LEU A 379 2.86 -15.48 -11.53
CA LEU A 379 3.41 -14.35 -12.26
C LEU A 379 3.69 -13.20 -11.28
N TYR A 380 4.82 -12.52 -11.43
CA TYR A 380 5.18 -11.32 -10.66
C TYR A 380 6.03 -10.36 -11.51
N ASP A 381 6.10 -9.10 -11.10
CA ASP A 381 6.82 -8.03 -11.79
C ASP A 381 8.06 -7.63 -10.97
N GLU A 382 9.22 -8.18 -11.32
CA GLU A 382 10.44 -7.94 -10.56
C GLU A 382 10.87 -6.48 -10.70
N THR A 383 10.67 -5.85 -11.86
CA THR A 383 11.03 -4.45 -12.08
C THR A 383 10.30 -3.53 -11.10
N GLU A 384 9.00 -3.74 -10.85
CA GLU A 384 8.26 -2.98 -9.83
C GLU A 384 8.88 -3.16 -8.44
N MET A 385 9.14 -4.40 -8.05
CA MET A 385 9.70 -4.73 -6.72
C MET A 385 11.05 -4.06 -6.51
N ARG A 386 11.96 -4.14 -7.49
CA ARG A 386 13.29 -3.51 -7.44
C ARG A 386 13.22 -1.99 -7.39
N LEU A 387 12.29 -1.37 -8.13
CA LEU A 387 12.08 0.08 -8.05
C LEU A 387 11.59 0.53 -6.67
N PHE A 388 10.71 -0.26 -6.06
CA PHE A 388 10.21 0.02 -4.71
C PHE A 388 11.34 -0.10 -3.67
N GLU A 389 12.20 -1.10 -3.81
CA GLU A 389 13.30 -1.40 -2.89
C GLU A 389 14.42 -0.38 -2.85
N ARG A 390 14.69 0.33 -3.96
CA ARG A 390 15.77 1.35 -4.03
C ARG A 390 15.68 2.39 -2.92
N ASP A 391 14.47 2.84 -2.61
CA ASP A 391 14.19 3.89 -1.62
C ASP A 391 13.12 3.44 -0.63
N ILE A 392 13.20 2.19 -0.16
CA ILE A 392 12.14 1.55 0.64
C ILE A 392 11.64 2.39 1.82
N GLU A 393 12.53 2.98 2.62
CA GLU A 393 12.11 3.77 3.79
C GLU A 393 11.37 5.04 3.38
N VAL A 394 11.75 5.67 2.25
CA VAL A 394 11.04 6.82 1.70
C VAL A 394 9.68 6.39 1.15
N LYS A 395 9.62 5.27 0.42
CA LYS A 395 8.35 4.75 -0.13
C LYS A 395 7.36 4.34 0.95
N LEU A 396 7.83 3.71 2.03
CA LEU A 396 6.99 3.37 3.18
C LEU A 396 6.53 4.61 3.94
N TYR A 397 7.37 5.64 4.05
CA TYR A 397 6.98 6.92 4.62
C TYR A 397 5.93 7.63 3.76
N ASP A 398 6.11 7.66 2.43
CA ASP A 398 5.15 8.22 1.48
C ASP A 398 3.80 7.48 1.57
N LEU A 399 3.82 6.15 1.69
CA LEU A 399 2.61 5.35 1.89
C LEU A 399 1.91 5.71 3.21
N HIS A 400 2.67 5.89 4.29
CA HIS A 400 2.13 6.36 5.58
C HIS A 400 1.49 7.75 5.47
N GLU A 401 2.14 8.71 4.80
CA GLU A 401 1.58 10.05 4.58
C GLU A 401 0.30 10.00 3.74
N GLN A 402 0.28 9.18 2.68
CA GLN A 402 -0.90 8.97 1.84
C GLN A 402 -2.08 8.39 2.64
N LEU A 403 -1.82 7.46 3.56
CA LEU A 403 -2.85 6.89 4.44
C LEU A 403 -3.41 7.94 5.41
N ASN A 404 -2.56 8.74 6.05
CA ASN A 404 -2.99 9.85 6.90
C ASN A 404 -3.78 10.91 6.11
N ALA A 405 -3.50 11.03 4.83
CA ALA A 405 -4.21 11.86 3.88
C ALA A 405 -5.32 11.10 3.13
N TYR A 406 -5.84 9.97 3.64
CA TYR A 406 -6.95 9.20 3.04
C TYR A 406 -6.93 9.16 1.50
N TYR A 407 -5.76 8.94 0.92
CA TYR A 407 -5.58 9.09 -0.51
C TYR A 407 -6.28 7.94 -1.24
N ASP A 408 -7.26 8.25 -2.09
CA ASP A 408 -8.09 7.22 -2.76
C ASP A 408 -7.27 6.24 -3.60
N ASP A 409 -6.19 6.72 -4.23
CA ASP A 409 -5.32 5.91 -5.07
C ASP A 409 -4.14 5.30 -4.28
N VAL A 410 -4.15 5.32 -2.94
CA VAL A 410 -3.02 4.83 -2.10
C VAL A 410 -2.63 3.37 -2.37
N ALA A 411 -3.62 2.53 -2.71
CA ALA A 411 -3.41 1.13 -3.03
C ALA A 411 -3.29 0.87 -4.54
N LEU A 412 -3.60 1.87 -5.39
CA LEU A 412 -3.59 1.75 -6.85
C LEU A 412 -4.39 0.52 -7.36
N THR A 413 -5.56 0.26 -6.77
CA THR A 413 -6.35 -0.97 -7.03
C THR A 413 -6.82 -1.13 -8.49
N ASN A 414 -6.90 -0.03 -9.24
CA ASN A 414 -7.26 -0.01 -10.65
C ASN A 414 -6.14 -0.52 -11.59
N ASP A 415 -4.91 -0.70 -11.09
CA ASP A 415 -3.75 -1.14 -11.86
C ASP A 415 -3.54 -2.67 -11.84
N LEU A 416 -4.58 -3.42 -11.44
CA LEU A 416 -4.59 -4.88 -11.43
C LEU A 416 -4.38 -5.44 -12.85
N ILE A 417 -3.41 -6.34 -13.04
CA ILE A 417 -3.29 -7.12 -14.28
C ILE A 417 -3.97 -8.47 -14.07
N SER A 418 -5.05 -8.72 -14.81
CA SER A 418 -5.73 -10.01 -14.87
C SER A 418 -5.04 -10.95 -15.87
N TYR A 419 -4.83 -12.20 -15.49
CA TYR A 419 -4.27 -13.24 -16.35
C TYR A 419 -4.87 -14.60 -16.03
N LYS A 420 -4.72 -15.56 -16.95
CA LYS A 420 -5.35 -16.88 -16.87
C LYS A 420 -4.32 -17.98 -16.73
N VAL A 421 -4.40 -18.72 -15.63
CA VAL A 421 -3.59 -19.93 -15.43
C VAL A 421 -4.42 -21.15 -15.80
N PRO A 422 -3.91 -22.06 -16.64
CA PRO A 422 -4.65 -23.28 -16.94
C PRO A 422 -4.86 -24.17 -15.70
N LYS A 423 -6.06 -24.73 -15.56
CA LYS A 423 -6.43 -25.68 -14.50
C LYS A 423 -6.43 -27.12 -14.98
N ASN A 424 -6.85 -27.35 -16.22
CA ASN A 424 -6.84 -28.62 -16.94
C ASN A 424 -6.97 -28.33 -18.45
N GLU A 425 -7.17 -29.35 -19.27
CA GLU A 425 -7.29 -29.22 -20.74
C GLU A 425 -8.26 -28.12 -21.19
N LYS A 426 -9.40 -27.94 -20.50
CA LYS A 426 -10.47 -27.00 -20.92
C LYS A 426 -10.72 -25.86 -19.95
N GLY A 427 -10.27 -26.00 -18.71
CA GLY A 427 -10.55 -25.09 -17.60
C GLY A 427 -9.40 -24.14 -17.34
N ILE A 428 -9.74 -22.89 -17.04
CA ILE A 428 -8.81 -21.83 -16.65
C ILE A 428 -9.12 -21.34 -15.23
N ARG A 429 -8.13 -20.74 -14.58
CA ARG A 429 -8.26 -20.05 -13.31
C ARG A 429 -7.87 -18.57 -13.52
N PRO A 430 -8.81 -17.63 -13.29
CA PRO A 430 -8.46 -16.22 -13.30
C PRO A 430 -7.54 -15.91 -12.12
N LYS A 431 -6.49 -15.14 -12.38
CA LYS A 431 -5.52 -14.66 -11.40
C LYS A 431 -5.32 -13.17 -11.62
N GLY A 432 -4.92 -12.47 -10.56
CA GLY A 432 -4.59 -11.05 -10.63
C GLY A 432 -3.22 -10.77 -10.04
N LEU A 433 -2.49 -9.87 -10.69
CA LEU A 433 -1.23 -9.31 -10.20
C LEU A 433 -1.49 -7.89 -9.67
N SER A 434 -1.69 -7.79 -8.36
CA SER A 434 -1.91 -6.52 -7.66
C SER A 434 -0.63 -5.69 -7.58
N ARG A 435 -0.76 -4.40 -7.29
CA ARG A 435 0.33 -3.48 -6.94
C ARG A 435 0.99 -3.89 -5.61
N ILE A 436 2.30 -3.68 -5.47
CA ILE A 436 2.99 -4.01 -4.20
C ILE A 436 2.42 -3.19 -3.03
N GLU A 437 1.97 -1.96 -3.28
CA GLU A 437 1.30 -1.12 -2.29
C GLU A 437 0.03 -1.78 -1.76
N GLU A 438 -0.82 -2.33 -2.64
CA GLU A 438 -2.04 -3.06 -2.25
C GLU A 438 -1.71 -4.26 -1.35
N GLU A 439 -0.70 -5.05 -1.72
CA GLU A 439 -0.26 -6.21 -0.95
C GLU A 439 0.25 -5.79 0.43
N ILE A 440 1.07 -4.73 0.53
CA ILE A 440 1.56 -4.18 1.80
C ILE A 440 0.40 -3.80 2.72
N LEU A 441 -0.58 -3.06 2.20
CA LEU A 441 -1.71 -2.58 3.00
C LEU A 441 -2.61 -3.73 3.48
N SER A 442 -2.84 -4.71 2.61
CA SER A 442 -3.56 -5.94 2.94
C SER A 442 -2.87 -6.71 4.07
N VAL A 443 -1.55 -6.91 3.98
CA VAL A 443 -0.76 -7.56 5.04
C VAL A 443 -0.78 -6.74 6.33
N ALA A 444 -0.65 -5.41 6.23
CA ALA A 444 -0.61 -4.52 7.39
C ALA A 444 -1.88 -4.63 8.25
N ILE A 445 -3.05 -4.75 7.62
CA ILE A 445 -4.32 -5.03 8.30
C ILE A 445 -4.30 -6.42 8.95
N ILE A 446 -4.01 -7.46 8.16
CA ILE A 446 -4.12 -8.86 8.60
C ILE A 446 -3.19 -9.13 9.77
N GLN A 447 -1.91 -8.74 9.67
CA GLN A 447 -0.95 -9.03 10.72
C GLN A 447 -1.25 -8.31 12.03
N LYS A 448 -1.94 -7.15 11.94
CA LYS A 448 -2.18 -6.33 13.12
C LYS A 448 -3.50 -6.64 13.81
N LEU A 449 -4.53 -6.97 13.04
CA LEU A 449 -5.89 -7.15 13.53
C LEU A 449 -6.38 -8.59 13.44
N GLY A 450 -5.82 -9.38 12.52
CA GLY A 450 -6.26 -10.74 12.23
C GLY A 450 -5.95 -11.77 13.32
N ASP A 451 -5.01 -11.47 14.23
CA ASP A 451 -4.62 -12.37 15.33
C ASP A 451 -5.76 -12.68 16.32
N LYS A 452 -6.71 -11.76 16.46
CA LYS A 452 -7.91 -11.98 17.28
C LYS A 452 -8.84 -12.98 16.58
N THR A 453 -9.06 -12.79 15.29
CA THR A 453 -10.00 -13.58 14.47
C THR A 453 -9.45 -14.96 14.11
N SER A 454 -8.16 -15.09 13.84
CA SER A 454 -7.50 -16.36 13.50
C SER A 454 -7.56 -17.39 14.63
N LYS A 455 -7.72 -16.94 15.88
CA LYS A 455 -7.85 -17.78 17.07
C LYS A 455 -9.30 -18.17 17.39
N LEU A 456 -10.29 -17.50 16.80
CA LEU A 456 -11.66 -17.54 17.29
C LEU A 456 -12.49 -18.74 16.80
N ARG A 457 -12.06 -19.53 15.80
CA ARG A 457 -12.87 -20.66 15.27
C ARG A 457 -12.01 -21.89 14.96
N GLY A 458 -12.14 -22.93 15.80
CA GLY A 458 -11.25 -24.10 15.82
C GLY A 458 -11.32 -25.05 14.63
N SER A 459 -12.36 -24.94 13.79
CA SER A 459 -12.61 -25.85 12.66
C SER A 459 -11.95 -25.44 11.35
N SER A 460 -11.36 -24.24 11.26
CA SER A 460 -10.60 -23.81 10.07
C SER A 460 -9.09 -24.01 10.26
N TYR A 461 -8.42 -24.49 9.21
CA TYR A 461 -7.01 -24.90 9.27
C TYR A 461 -6.08 -24.07 8.36
N ALA A 462 -6.58 -23.56 7.24
CA ALA A 462 -5.79 -22.82 6.26
C ALA A 462 -5.58 -21.35 6.65
N TYR A 463 -4.52 -20.72 6.13
CA TYR A 463 -4.23 -19.28 6.28
C TYR A 463 -4.27 -18.78 7.73
N LYS A 464 -3.84 -19.62 8.68
CA LYS A 464 -3.59 -19.19 10.06
C LYS A 464 -2.36 -18.30 10.10
N ILE A 465 -2.44 -17.20 10.84
CA ILE A 465 -1.33 -16.26 10.97
C ILE A 465 -0.18 -16.96 11.71
N SER A 466 1.03 -16.86 11.16
CA SER A 466 2.24 -17.39 11.78
C SER A 466 2.43 -16.76 13.16
N THR A 467 2.46 -17.59 14.20
CA THR A 467 2.88 -17.14 15.53
C THR A 467 4.38 -16.83 15.52
N LYS A 468 4.82 -15.84 16.32
CA LYS A 468 6.23 -15.41 16.37
C LYS A 468 7.17 -16.61 16.59
N HIS A 469 7.94 -16.97 15.56
CA HIS A 469 8.93 -18.04 15.65
C HIS A 469 10.06 -17.61 16.58
N ASN A 470 10.24 -18.30 17.71
CA ASN A 470 11.24 -17.94 18.72
C ASN A 470 11.18 -16.46 19.15
N SER A 471 9.99 -15.85 19.16
CA SER A 471 9.77 -14.42 19.49
C SER A 471 10.26 -13.40 18.45
N ARG A 472 10.55 -13.81 17.20
CA ARG A 472 10.94 -12.91 16.10
C ARG A 472 9.88 -12.86 14.99
N ASP A 473 9.79 -11.71 14.34
CA ASP A 473 8.97 -11.54 13.13
C ASP A 473 9.72 -12.11 11.92
N THR A 474 8.98 -12.64 10.95
CA THR A 474 9.55 -13.27 9.74
C THR A 474 8.86 -12.78 8.47
N GLU A 475 9.48 -13.05 7.33
CA GLU A 475 8.93 -12.80 5.98
C GLU A 475 7.71 -13.67 5.62
N TYR A 476 7.20 -14.47 6.55
CA TYR A 476 6.00 -15.30 6.38
C TYR A 476 4.83 -14.69 7.17
N LEU A 477 3.70 -14.47 6.49
CA LEU A 477 2.47 -14.02 7.13
C LEU A 477 1.73 -15.19 7.79
N TYR A 478 1.63 -16.32 7.08
CA TYR A 478 0.86 -17.49 7.52
C TYR A 478 1.75 -18.63 8.01
N GLU A 479 1.18 -19.51 8.82
CA GLU A 479 1.74 -20.80 9.16
C GLU A 479 2.02 -21.62 7.90
N TYR A 480 2.92 -22.59 8.01
CA TYR A 480 3.24 -23.44 6.88
C TYR A 480 2.01 -24.24 6.48
N TRP A 481 1.53 -23.96 5.27
CA TRP A 481 0.28 -24.50 4.77
C TRP A 481 0.27 -26.06 4.76
N PHE A 482 1.41 -26.73 4.53
CA PHE A 482 1.46 -28.19 4.34
C PHE A 482 1.20 -28.87 5.67
N GLU A 483 1.90 -28.39 6.69
CA GLU A 483 1.67 -28.80 8.07
C GLU A 483 0.21 -28.56 8.46
N ALA A 484 -0.35 -27.41 8.07
CA ALA A 484 -1.76 -27.11 8.31
C ALA A 484 -2.72 -28.06 7.56
N TYR A 485 -2.43 -28.43 6.31
CA TYR A 485 -3.21 -29.36 5.51
C TYR A 485 -3.11 -30.80 6.04
N CYS A 486 -1.91 -31.28 6.35
CA CYS A 486 -1.69 -32.56 7.01
C CYS A 486 -2.42 -32.62 8.35
N TYR A 487 -2.40 -31.53 9.12
CA TYR A 487 -3.11 -31.44 10.38
C TYR A 487 -4.64 -31.44 10.19
N TYR A 488 -5.16 -30.74 9.18
CA TYR A 488 -6.57 -30.79 8.76
C TYR A 488 -7.01 -32.22 8.43
N MET A 489 -6.28 -32.90 7.53
CA MET A 489 -6.60 -34.27 7.12
C MET A 489 -6.48 -35.26 8.28
N LYS A 490 -5.45 -35.12 9.12
CA LYS A 490 -5.28 -35.93 10.33
C LYS A 490 -6.47 -35.75 11.26
N LYS A 491 -6.92 -34.51 11.50
CA LYS A 491 -8.07 -34.24 12.37
C LYS A 491 -9.36 -34.83 11.83
N ALA A 492 -9.63 -34.66 10.53
CA ALA A 492 -10.77 -35.30 9.89
C ALA A 492 -10.71 -36.84 10.00
N ARG A 493 -9.53 -37.44 9.84
CA ARG A 493 -9.31 -38.90 9.99
C ARG A 493 -9.55 -39.37 11.43
N ASP A 494 -9.01 -38.66 12.41
CA ASP A 494 -9.18 -38.95 13.84
C ASP A 494 -10.67 -38.90 14.21
N SER A 495 -11.38 -37.86 13.76
CA SER A 495 -12.82 -37.66 13.97
C SER A 495 -13.67 -38.73 13.29
N ALA A 496 -13.37 -39.08 12.03
CA ALA A 496 -14.03 -40.18 11.32
C ALA A 496 -13.86 -41.53 12.05
N SER A 497 -12.68 -41.78 12.62
CA SER A 497 -12.38 -43.03 13.34
C SER A 497 -13.21 -43.22 14.61
N ASN A 498 -13.73 -42.13 15.21
CA ASN A 498 -14.61 -42.19 16.38
C ASN A 498 -16.04 -42.65 16.02
N TYR A 499 -16.43 -42.57 14.75
CA TYR A 499 -17.77 -42.92 14.26
C TYR A 499 -17.68 -43.94 13.12
N PRO A 500 -17.26 -45.20 13.38
CA PRO A 500 -17.10 -46.20 12.33
C PRO A 500 -18.40 -46.55 11.59
N ASN A 501 -19.55 -46.33 12.22
CA ASN A 501 -20.89 -46.51 11.62
C ASN A 501 -21.53 -45.17 11.19
N GLY A 502 -20.76 -44.08 11.18
CA GLY A 502 -21.20 -42.77 10.73
C GLY A 502 -21.14 -42.63 9.22
N ALA A 503 -21.33 -41.39 8.75
CA ALA A 503 -21.18 -41.01 7.35
C ALA A 503 -20.33 -39.74 7.23
N ILE A 504 -19.82 -39.45 6.04
CA ILE A 504 -18.96 -38.30 5.77
C ILE A 504 -19.50 -37.54 4.57
N LEU A 505 -19.64 -36.22 4.75
CA LEU A 505 -19.98 -35.30 3.68
C LEU A 505 -18.73 -34.48 3.35
N ARG A 506 -18.18 -34.68 2.15
CA ARG A 506 -17.06 -33.90 1.62
C ARG A 506 -17.58 -32.91 0.57
N VAL A 507 -17.29 -31.63 0.77
CA VAL A 507 -17.90 -30.53 0.02
C VAL A 507 -16.84 -29.64 -0.63
N ASP A 508 -17.14 -29.20 -1.86
CA ASP A 508 -16.42 -28.18 -2.64
C ASP A 508 -17.44 -27.07 -2.99
N ILE A 509 -17.03 -25.81 -2.89
CA ILE A 509 -17.88 -24.66 -3.24
C ILE A 509 -17.64 -24.28 -4.70
N GLU A 510 -18.71 -24.05 -5.46
CA GLU A 510 -18.60 -23.66 -6.86
C GLU A 510 -17.95 -22.27 -7.01
N SER A 511 -16.82 -22.21 -7.74
CA SER A 511 -16.15 -20.97 -8.13
C SER A 511 -15.99 -19.95 -6.99
N PHE A 512 -15.67 -20.45 -5.79
CA PHE A 512 -15.77 -19.71 -4.54
C PHE A 512 -15.25 -18.26 -4.59
N TYR A 513 -13.97 -18.07 -4.93
CA TYR A 513 -13.34 -16.74 -4.97
C TYR A 513 -14.00 -15.75 -5.93
N THR A 514 -14.67 -16.21 -6.99
CA THR A 514 -15.32 -15.32 -7.98
C THR A 514 -16.75 -14.95 -7.58
N LYS A 515 -17.33 -15.66 -6.59
CA LYS A 515 -18.72 -15.52 -6.16
C LYS A 515 -18.90 -14.84 -4.79
N ILE A 516 -17.80 -14.54 -4.08
CA ILE A 516 -17.85 -13.76 -2.82
C ILE A 516 -18.48 -12.39 -3.07
N ILE A 517 -19.51 -12.00 -2.32
CA ILE A 517 -20.12 -10.67 -2.47
C ILE A 517 -19.27 -9.65 -1.71
N GLN A 518 -18.70 -8.66 -2.41
CA GLN A 518 -17.70 -7.75 -1.84
C GLN A 518 -18.26 -6.92 -0.67
N ASP A 519 -19.48 -6.38 -0.79
CA ASP A 519 -20.11 -5.61 0.28
C ASP A 519 -20.35 -6.44 1.55
N GLN A 520 -20.78 -7.70 1.39
CA GLN A 520 -20.95 -8.61 2.52
C GLN A 520 -19.61 -8.93 3.17
N LEU A 521 -18.57 -9.19 2.37
CA LEU A 521 -17.22 -9.42 2.88
C LEU A 521 -16.68 -8.20 3.65
N CYS A 522 -16.85 -6.99 3.11
CA CYS A 522 -16.46 -5.74 3.77
C CYS A 522 -17.17 -5.57 5.13
N ALA A 523 -18.47 -5.89 5.19
CA ALA A 523 -19.24 -5.84 6.43
C ALA A 523 -18.75 -6.87 7.45
N GLU A 524 -18.49 -8.11 7.02
CA GLU A 524 -17.98 -9.18 7.90
C GLU A 524 -16.57 -8.89 8.41
N LEU A 525 -15.66 -8.41 7.55
CA LEU A 525 -14.32 -7.98 7.96
C LEU A 525 -14.38 -6.82 8.94
N SER A 526 -15.24 -5.84 8.68
CA SER A 526 -15.46 -4.72 9.61
C SER A 526 -15.98 -5.21 10.96
N ARG A 527 -16.87 -6.22 10.98
CA ARG A 527 -17.42 -6.79 12.20
C ARG A 527 -16.39 -7.59 13.00
N GLU A 528 -15.57 -8.39 12.33
CA GLU A 528 -14.64 -9.34 12.96
C GLU A 528 -13.28 -8.72 13.30
N LEU A 529 -12.81 -7.70 12.57
CA LEU A 529 -11.45 -7.16 12.73
C LEU A 529 -11.37 -5.87 13.55
N THR A 530 -12.32 -4.95 13.41
CA THR A 530 -12.10 -3.57 13.91
C THR A 530 -13.36 -2.73 14.15
N VAL A 531 -13.26 -1.82 15.11
CA VAL A 531 -14.26 -0.75 15.30
C VAL A 531 -13.84 0.59 14.68
N SER A 532 -12.62 0.67 14.13
CA SER A 532 -12.09 1.88 13.50
C SER A 532 -12.72 2.14 12.14
N GLU A 533 -13.38 3.29 11.97
CA GLU A 533 -13.90 3.72 10.66
C GLU A 533 -12.79 3.92 9.63
N ARG A 534 -11.57 4.27 10.06
CA ARG A 534 -10.41 4.45 9.16
C ARG A 534 -9.96 3.12 8.58
N VAL A 535 -9.89 2.09 9.41
CA VAL A 535 -9.57 0.73 8.92
C VAL A 535 -10.72 0.19 8.05
N ARG A 536 -11.98 0.47 8.38
CA ARG A 536 -13.14 0.08 7.55
C ARG A 536 -13.11 0.74 6.16
N TRP A 537 -12.72 2.01 6.10
CA TRP A 537 -12.47 2.70 4.83
C TRP A 537 -11.37 1.99 4.03
N LEU A 538 -10.23 1.66 4.66
CA LEU A 538 -9.13 0.98 3.97
C LEU A 538 -9.54 -0.42 3.47
N ILE A 539 -10.30 -1.19 4.26
CA ILE A 539 -10.84 -2.50 3.83
C ILE A 539 -11.72 -2.33 2.59
N ARG A 540 -12.64 -1.34 2.59
CA ARG A 540 -13.49 -1.06 1.43
C ARG A 540 -12.66 -0.66 0.21
N LEU A 541 -11.66 0.19 0.39
CA LEU A 541 -10.76 0.65 -0.67
C LEU A 541 -10.01 -0.51 -1.33
N LEU A 542 -9.56 -1.51 -0.56
CA LEU A 542 -8.83 -2.67 -1.09
C LEU A 542 -9.74 -3.69 -1.80
N LEU A 543 -10.99 -3.85 -1.35
CA LEU A 543 -11.86 -4.94 -1.80
C LEU A 543 -12.94 -4.52 -2.79
N SER A 544 -13.38 -3.26 -2.76
CA SER A 544 -14.49 -2.75 -3.59
C SER A 544 -13.97 -2.36 -4.96
N LYS A 545 -13.64 -3.36 -5.79
CA LYS A 545 -13.04 -3.15 -7.10
C LYS A 545 -13.61 -4.06 -8.17
N ASN A 546 -13.55 -3.58 -9.41
CA ASN A 546 -13.90 -4.37 -10.58
C ASN A 546 -12.77 -5.35 -10.88
N ILE A 547 -13.10 -6.63 -10.94
CA ILE A 547 -12.16 -7.69 -11.30
C ILE A 547 -12.62 -8.28 -12.62
N ASP A 548 -11.71 -8.40 -13.59
CA ASP A 548 -12.06 -8.95 -14.89
C ASP A 548 -12.64 -10.36 -14.74
N GLU A 549 -13.64 -10.67 -15.57
CA GLU A 549 -14.34 -11.96 -15.59
C GLU A 549 -15.19 -12.26 -14.35
N HIS A 550 -15.29 -11.32 -13.42
CA HIS A 550 -16.20 -11.41 -12.28
C HIS A 550 -17.46 -10.57 -12.53
N GLU A 551 -18.55 -10.90 -11.86
CA GLU A 551 -19.73 -10.04 -11.83
C GLU A 551 -19.44 -8.76 -11.03
N LEU A 552 -20.06 -7.64 -11.41
CA LEU A 552 -19.89 -6.37 -10.71
C LEU A 552 -20.25 -6.51 -9.22
N GLY A 553 -19.34 -6.10 -8.33
CA GLY A 553 -19.50 -6.24 -6.88
C GLY A 553 -19.26 -7.65 -6.34
N GLN A 554 -18.77 -8.59 -7.17
CA GLN A 554 -18.44 -9.95 -6.76
C GLN A 554 -16.96 -10.30 -6.98
N GLY A 555 -16.53 -11.24 -6.13
CA GLY A 555 -15.24 -11.89 -6.07
C GLY A 555 -14.12 -11.04 -5.47
N ILE A 556 -13.01 -11.73 -5.19
CA ILE A 556 -11.77 -11.14 -4.69
C ILE A 556 -10.59 -11.61 -5.54
N THR A 557 -9.51 -10.84 -5.56
CA THR A 557 -8.34 -11.11 -6.40
C THR A 557 -7.67 -12.43 -6.04
N GLN A 558 -7.62 -13.39 -6.97
CA GLN A 558 -6.91 -14.65 -6.75
C GLN A 558 -5.40 -14.44 -6.99
N GLY A 559 -4.58 -14.68 -5.97
CA GLY A 559 -3.12 -14.49 -6.02
C GLY A 559 -2.59 -13.42 -5.05
N SER A 560 -3.46 -12.55 -4.53
CA SER A 560 -3.05 -11.65 -3.46
C SER A 560 -2.87 -12.40 -2.14
N ILE A 561 -1.95 -11.92 -1.30
CA ILE A 561 -1.60 -12.55 -0.03
C ILE A 561 -2.77 -12.53 0.96
N GLY A 562 -3.67 -11.54 0.85
CA GLY A 562 -4.81 -11.39 1.77
C GLY A 562 -6.02 -12.25 1.44
N SER A 563 -6.19 -12.67 0.18
CA SER A 563 -7.45 -13.28 -0.26
C SER A 563 -7.84 -14.55 0.49
N GLY A 564 -6.88 -15.43 0.82
CA GLY A 564 -7.17 -16.65 1.59
C GLY A 564 -7.67 -16.36 3.01
N PHE A 565 -7.15 -15.30 3.64
CA PHE A 565 -7.60 -14.85 4.95
C PHE A 565 -9.01 -14.23 4.88
N TYR A 566 -9.27 -13.38 3.89
CA TYR A 566 -10.59 -12.78 3.69
C TYR A 566 -11.66 -13.82 3.37
N ALA A 567 -11.33 -14.80 2.53
CA ALA A 567 -12.17 -15.97 2.24
C ALA A 567 -12.53 -16.75 3.51
N ASN A 568 -11.58 -16.96 4.42
CA ASN A 568 -11.85 -17.61 5.69
C ASN A 568 -12.83 -16.83 6.56
N ILE A 569 -12.73 -15.50 6.59
CA ILE A 569 -13.68 -14.63 7.30
C ILE A 569 -15.06 -14.68 6.65
N TYR A 570 -15.15 -14.81 5.32
CA TYR A 570 -16.45 -14.91 4.65
C TYR A 570 -17.25 -16.17 5.06
N LEU A 571 -16.58 -17.30 5.27
CA LEU A 571 -17.20 -18.59 5.64
C LEU A 571 -17.42 -18.77 7.15
N THR A 572 -17.21 -17.70 7.91
CA THR A 572 -17.25 -17.71 9.37
C THR A 572 -18.65 -18.06 9.91
N SER A 573 -19.73 -17.67 9.24
CA SER A 573 -21.09 -18.08 9.61
C SER A 573 -21.30 -19.61 9.55
N VAL A 574 -20.70 -20.28 8.56
CA VAL A 574 -20.73 -21.75 8.42
C VAL A 574 -20.00 -22.41 9.59
N ASP A 575 -18.83 -21.88 9.96
CA ASP A 575 -18.09 -22.36 11.14
C ASP A 575 -18.91 -22.25 12.44
N ALA A 576 -19.71 -21.19 12.59
CA ALA A 576 -20.57 -21.04 13.75
C ALA A 576 -21.73 -22.04 13.78
N LYS A 577 -22.26 -22.43 12.61
CA LYS A 577 -23.39 -23.36 12.52
C LYS A 577 -22.98 -24.81 12.79
N PHE A 578 -21.82 -25.24 12.29
CA PHE A 578 -21.33 -26.62 12.39
C PHE A 578 -20.17 -26.81 13.38
N GLY A 579 -19.76 -25.75 14.07
CA GLY A 579 -18.73 -25.82 15.11
C GLY A 579 -19.13 -26.66 16.33
N SER A 580 -18.31 -26.60 17.38
CA SER A 580 -18.51 -27.38 18.60
C SER A 580 -19.87 -27.11 19.27
N GLY A 581 -20.58 -28.18 19.63
CA GLY A 581 -21.88 -28.09 20.32
C GLY A 581 -23.08 -27.86 19.40
N ASN A 582 -22.93 -28.13 18.10
CA ASN A 582 -24.06 -28.15 17.17
C ASN A 582 -25.09 -29.24 17.54
N GLU A 583 -26.34 -29.03 17.11
CA GLU A 583 -27.50 -29.85 17.49
C GLU A 583 -27.46 -31.30 16.98
N TRP A 584 -26.61 -31.58 15.98
CA TRP A 584 -26.45 -32.90 15.36
C TRP A 584 -25.24 -33.68 15.88
N GLY A 585 -24.41 -33.05 16.72
CA GLY A 585 -23.15 -33.65 17.19
C GLY A 585 -22.13 -33.90 16.07
N VAL A 586 -22.24 -33.23 14.91
CA VAL A 586 -21.29 -33.41 13.81
C VAL A 586 -19.91 -32.85 14.15
N GLU A 587 -18.86 -33.44 13.59
CA GLU A 587 -17.50 -32.89 13.68
C GLU A 587 -17.13 -32.23 12.34
N PHE A 588 -16.84 -30.92 12.38
CA PHE A 588 -16.60 -30.10 11.20
C PHE A 588 -15.15 -29.68 11.06
N HIS A 589 -14.59 -29.89 9.86
CA HIS A 589 -13.24 -29.52 9.49
C HIS A 589 -13.23 -28.79 8.16
N ARG A 590 -12.51 -27.66 8.08
CA ARG A 590 -12.50 -26.80 6.88
C ARG A 590 -11.10 -26.33 6.51
N TYR A 591 -10.78 -26.43 5.23
CA TYR A 591 -9.58 -25.87 4.62
C TYR A 591 -9.99 -24.89 3.51
N VAL A 592 -10.24 -23.62 3.88
CA VAL A 592 -10.86 -22.61 3.00
C VAL A 592 -12.25 -23.05 2.54
N ASP A 593 -12.42 -23.39 1.26
CA ASP A 593 -13.67 -23.85 0.62
C ASP A 593 -13.83 -25.36 0.67
N ASP A 594 -12.74 -26.11 0.88
CA ASP A 594 -12.81 -27.55 1.12
C ASP A 594 -13.36 -27.82 2.52
N MET A 595 -14.44 -28.58 2.59
CA MET A 595 -15.14 -28.89 3.84
C MET A 595 -15.31 -30.40 4.01
N ILE A 596 -15.07 -30.90 5.23
CA ILE A 596 -15.37 -32.27 5.64
C ILE A 596 -16.24 -32.23 6.89
N ILE A 597 -17.42 -32.81 6.81
CA ILE A 597 -18.35 -32.99 7.93
C ILE A 597 -18.45 -34.47 8.25
N ILE A 598 -18.08 -34.85 9.47
CA ILE A 598 -18.27 -36.19 10.00
C ILE A 598 -19.64 -36.24 10.68
N ILE A 599 -20.52 -37.11 10.20
CA ILE A 599 -21.91 -37.24 10.61
C ILE A 599 -22.05 -38.53 11.45
N PRO A 600 -22.25 -38.44 12.78
CA PRO A 600 -22.36 -39.62 13.64
C PRO A 600 -23.51 -40.55 13.28
N ASN A 601 -24.65 -39.97 12.87
CA ASN A 601 -25.86 -40.68 12.47
C ASN A 601 -26.07 -40.53 10.95
N PRO A 602 -25.86 -41.58 10.14
CA PRO A 602 -26.00 -41.52 8.68
C PRO A 602 -27.36 -41.03 8.18
N GLU A 603 -28.43 -41.18 8.97
CA GLU A 603 -29.77 -40.71 8.61
C GLU A 603 -29.86 -39.18 8.52
N ASP A 604 -28.95 -38.45 9.17
CA ASP A 604 -28.91 -36.98 9.15
C ASP A 604 -28.22 -36.42 7.90
N MET A 605 -27.66 -37.26 7.00
CA MET A 605 -26.89 -36.82 5.82
C MET A 605 -27.59 -35.74 4.99
N ASP A 606 -28.82 -36.01 4.55
CA ASP A 606 -29.56 -35.09 3.67
C ASP A 606 -30.01 -33.83 4.44
N VAL A 607 -30.26 -33.93 5.74
CA VAL A 607 -30.59 -32.79 6.60
C VAL A 607 -29.38 -31.86 6.74
N ILE A 608 -28.20 -32.42 7.03
CA ILE A 608 -26.95 -31.68 7.16
C ILE A 608 -26.58 -30.98 5.85
N GLU A 609 -26.68 -31.68 4.72
CA GLU A 609 -26.41 -31.10 3.40
C GLU A 609 -27.37 -29.94 3.07
N SER A 610 -28.67 -30.11 3.36
CA SER A 610 -29.67 -29.06 3.15
C SER A 610 -29.37 -27.82 4.00
N ILE A 611 -29.02 -27.99 5.28
CA ILE A 611 -28.66 -26.86 6.15
C ILE A 611 -27.40 -26.17 5.64
N LEU A 612 -26.39 -26.94 5.21
CA LEU A 612 -25.17 -26.37 4.66
C LEU A 612 -25.46 -25.55 3.40
N THR A 613 -26.33 -26.06 2.52
CA THR A 613 -26.78 -25.35 1.32
C THR A 613 -27.48 -24.04 1.71
N ASP A 614 -28.36 -24.06 2.70
CA ASP A 614 -29.05 -22.85 3.17
C ASP A 614 -28.06 -21.81 3.74
N GLU A 615 -27.07 -22.22 4.53
CA GLU A 615 -26.03 -21.30 5.04
C GLU A 615 -25.16 -20.72 3.92
N LEU A 616 -24.80 -21.51 2.91
CA LEU A 616 -24.05 -21.04 1.75
C LEU A 616 -24.88 -20.07 0.88
N GLN A 617 -26.18 -20.34 0.69
CA GLN A 617 -27.07 -19.46 -0.05
C GLN A 617 -27.22 -18.07 0.59
N LYS A 618 -27.21 -17.98 1.93
CA LYS A 618 -27.19 -16.68 2.63
C LYS A 618 -25.95 -15.84 2.28
N LEU A 619 -24.83 -16.51 1.95
CA LEU A 619 -23.58 -15.90 1.50
C LEU A 619 -23.52 -15.74 -0.03
N GLY A 620 -24.57 -16.08 -0.77
CA GLY A 620 -24.56 -16.06 -2.25
C GLY A 620 -23.69 -17.15 -2.89
N LEU A 621 -23.40 -18.24 -2.16
CA LEU A 621 -22.56 -19.35 -2.61
C LEU A 621 -23.39 -20.60 -2.88
N ASN A 622 -22.86 -21.50 -3.73
CA ASN A 622 -23.48 -22.78 -4.06
C ASN A 622 -22.50 -23.94 -3.88
N LEU A 623 -23.03 -25.12 -3.57
CA LEU A 623 -22.28 -26.37 -3.59
C LEU A 623 -21.89 -26.74 -5.02
N ASN A 624 -20.74 -27.39 -5.18
CA ASN A 624 -20.37 -28.03 -6.41
C ASN A 624 -20.85 -29.49 -6.41
N ASP A 625 -22.05 -29.72 -6.95
CA ASP A 625 -22.69 -31.04 -6.93
C ASP A 625 -21.81 -32.16 -7.54
N LYS A 626 -20.96 -31.82 -8.51
CA LYS A 626 -20.08 -32.79 -9.19
C LYS A 626 -18.89 -33.25 -8.35
N LYS A 627 -18.51 -32.46 -7.35
CA LYS A 627 -17.36 -32.72 -6.49
C LYS A 627 -17.76 -32.97 -5.03
N THR A 628 -19.02 -32.72 -4.70
CA THR A 628 -19.56 -33.04 -3.39
C THR A 628 -19.77 -34.55 -3.32
N GLU A 629 -19.19 -35.18 -2.30
CA GLU A 629 -19.15 -36.63 -2.13
C GLU A 629 -19.85 -37.01 -0.83
N LYS A 630 -20.85 -37.90 -0.92
CA LYS A 630 -21.51 -38.55 0.22
C LYS A 630 -20.92 -39.94 0.44
N ILE A 631 -20.20 -40.12 1.54
CA ILE A 631 -19.50 -41.36 1.86
C ILE A 631 -20.20 -42.02 3.05
N TYR A 632 -20.86 -43.15 2.81
CA TYR A 632 -21.56 -43.92 3.86
C TYR A 632 -20.69 -45.00 4.51
N GLU A 633 -19.54 -45.32 3.91
CA GLU A 633 -18.56 -46.26 4.46
C GLU A 633 -17.29 -45.54 4.90
N VAL A 634 -17.14 -45.30 6.20
CA VAL A 634 -16.00 -44.57 6.78
C VAL A 634 -14.65 -45.23 6.47
N SER A 635 -14.60 -46.56 6.38
CA SER A 635 -13.40 -47.30 5.99
C SER A 635 -12.83 -46.84 4.64
N SER A 636 -13.69 -46.55 3.66
CA SER A 636 -13.27 -46.05 2.35
C SER A 636 -12.56 -44.70 2.45
N PHE A 637 -13.04 -43.80 3.31
CA PHE A 637 -12.38 -42.51 3.56
C PHE A 637 -11.03 -42.69 4.27
N LEU A 638 -10.96 -43.58 5.27
CA LEU A 638 -9.72 -43.86 5.99
C LEU A 638 -8.63 -44.41 5.06
N GLU A 639 -9.00 -45.31 4.13
CA GLU A 639 -8.09 -45.84 3.12
C GLU A 639 -7.56 -44.76 2.18
N GLN A 640 -8.43 -43.84 1.72
CA GLN A 640 -8.04 -42.71 0.87
C GLN A 640 -7.09 -41.74 1.56
N CYS A 641 -7.17 -41.63 2.88
CA CYS A 641 -6.35 -40.69 3.63
C CYS A 641 -4.95 -41.23 3.93
N ASN A 642 -4.65 -42.51 3.75
CA ASN A 642 -3.40 -43.15 4.20
C ASN A 642 -2.13 -42.48 3.66
N ASP A 643 -1.10 -42.48 4.51
CA ASP A 643 0.19 -41.85 4.24
C ASP A 643 0.95 -42.63 3.16
N ASP A 644 1.74 -41.92 2.34
CA ASP A 644 2.47 -42.54 1.23
C ASP A 644 3.91 -42.87 1.66
N GLU A 645 4.08 -44.06 2.24
CA GLU A 645 5.37 -44.51 2.79
C GLU A 645 6.54 -44.40 1.79
N LEU A 646 6.27 -44.54 0.48
CA LEU A 646 7.28 -44.40 -0.56
C LEU A 646 7.78 -42.95 -0.66
N LEU A 647 6.86 -41.99 -0.75
CA LEU A 647 7.21 -40.57 -0.84
C LEU A 647 7.88 -40.08 0.45
N ASP A 648 7.39 -40.51 1.61
CA ASP A 648 7.98 -40.15 2.91
C ASP A 648 9.44 -40.59 3.01
N LYS A 649 9.71 -41.86 2.63
CA LYS A 649 11.07 -42.40 2.61
C LYS A 649 11.98 -41.67 1.62
N LEU A 650 11.46 -41.35 0.42
CA LEU A 650 12.21 -40.58 -0.57
C LEU A 650 12.47 -39.14 -0.10
N ASN A 651 11.54 -38.53 0.62
CA ASN A 651 11.67 -37.19 1.15
C ASN A 651 12.77 -37.13 2.22
N GLU A 652 12.74 -38.02 3.21
CA GLU A 652 13.76 -38.07 4.26
C GLU A 652 15.16 -38.35 3.69
N ARG A 653 15.25 -39.20 2.65
CA ARG A 653 16.51 -39.43 1.93
C ARG A 653 16.96 -38.19 1.16
N PHE A 654 16.05 -37.48 0.50
CA PHE A 654 16.35 -36.22 -0.17
C PHE A 654 16.91 -35.19 0.80
N ASP A 655 16.21 -34.93 1.90
CA ASP A 655 16.65 -34.02 2.96
C ASP A 655 18.04 -34.41 3.50
N SER A 656 18.28 -35.71 3.71
CA SER A 656 19.58 -36.21 4.18
C SER A 656 20.72 -36.00 3.16
N VAL A 657 20.40 -35.91 1.86
CA VAL A 657 21.38 -35.59 0.81
C VAL A 657 21.60 -34.08 0.71
N VAL A 658 20.54 -33.27 0.70
CA VAL A 658 20.67 -31.83 0.42
C VAL A 658 21.00 -31.00 1.66
N ASN A 659 20.43 -31.29 2.83
CA ASN A 659 20.62 -30.46 4.03
C ASN A 659 22.09 -30.32 4.47
N PRO A 660 22.94 -31.36 4.40
CA PRO A 660 24.36 -31.22 4.70
C PRO A 660 25.11 -30.18 3.84
N LEU A 661 24.65 -29.91 2.62
CA LEU A 661 25.19 -28.85 1.76
C LEU A 661 24.90 -27.45 2.31
N TRP A 662 23.82 -27.29 3.07
CA TRP A 662 23.45 -26.01 3.68
C TRP A 662 24.01 -25.86 5.10
N ILE A 663 24.29 -26.99 5.76
CA ILE A 663 24.91 -27.05 7.10
C ILE A 663 26.37 -26.59 7.05
N LEU A 664 27.07 -26.91 5.95
CA LEU A 664 28.49 -26.61 5.72
C LEU A 664 29.41 -27.25 6.78
N ASN A 665 30.73 -27.14 6.60
CA ASN A 665 31.68 -27.42 7.68
C ASN A 665 31.93 -26.19 8.57
N SER A 666 32.61 -26.37 9.71
CA SER A 666 32.94 -25.30 10.66
C SER A 666 33.68 -24.12 10.04
N GLU A 667 34.68 -24.37 9.19
CA GLU A 667 35.49 -23.35 8.52
C GLU A 667 34.66 -22.49 7.56
N HIS A 668 33.82 -23.14 6.74
CA HIS A 668 32.97 -22.45 5.78
C HIS A 668 31.86 -21.66 6.48
N ARG A 669 31.28 -22.18 7.57
CA ARG A 669 30.35 -21.38 8.40
C ARG A 669 31.01 -20.16 9.03
N ALA A 670 32.31 -20.21 9.36
CA ALA A 670 33.02 -19.06 9.91
C ALA A 670 33.09 -17.90 8.89
N ILE A 671 33.25 -18.21 7.60
CA ILE A 671 33.21 -17.24 6.49
C ILE A 671 31.84 -16.56 6.41
N PHE A 672 30.75 -17.32 6.40
CA PHE A 672 29.41 -16.73 6.37
C PHE A 672 29.05 -15.98 7.65
N SER A 673 29.53 -16.45 8.81
CA SER A 673 29.31 -15.76 10.09
C SER A 673 30.03 -14.41 10.12
N SER A 674 31.25 -14.31 9.58
CA SER A 674 31.99 -13.05 9.51
C SER A 674 31.43 -12.09 8.46
N SER A 675 30.88 -12.61 7.35
CA SER A 675 30.27 -11.78 6.32
C SER A 675 28.80 -11.43 6.57
N TYR A 676 28.16 -11.92 7.64
CA TYR A 676 26.72 -11.76 7.86
C TYR A 676 26.22 -10.30 7.80
N HIS A 677 27.00 -9.37 8.35
CA HIS A 677 26.70 -7.93 8.38
C HIS A 677 27.33 -7.13 7.21
N ASN A 678 28.07 -7.77 6.31
CA ASN A 678 28.66 -7.16 5.12
C ASN A 678 27.95 -7.71 3.89
N ASP A 679 27.11 -6.89 3.24
CA ASP A 679 26.21 -7.36 2.20
C ASP A 679 26.95 -7.79 0.93
N GLU A 680 27.91 -6.98 0.47
CA GLU A 680 28.75 -7.31 -0.68
C GLU A 680 29.48 -8.64 -0.47
N LEU A 681 30.12 -8.81 0.69
CA LEU A 681 30.87 -10.03 1.00
C LEU A 681 29.95 -11.24 1.17
N TRP A 682 28.77 -11.05 1.77
CA TRP A 682 27.78 -12.12 1.91
C TRP A 682 27.35 -12.65 0.55
N TRP A 683 26.93 -11.76 -0.36
CA TRP A 683 26.45 -12.17 -1.68
C TRP A 683 27.55 -12.69 -2.58
N HIS A 684 28.78 -12.16 -2.47
CA HIS A 684 29.95 -12.75 -3.11
C HIS A 684 30.17 -14.21 -2.67
N ASN A 685 30.11 -14.50 -1.37
CA ASN A 685 30.26 -15.87 -0.86
C ASN A 685 29.11 -16.79 -1.29
N ILE A 686 27.87 -16.29 -1.31
CA ILE A 686 26.70 -17.03 -1.80
C ILE A 686 26.87 -17.41 -3.28
N GLU A 687 27.25 -16.44 -4.11
CA GLU A 687 27.45 -16.66 -5.55
C GLU A 687 28.56 -17.67 -5.82
N ARG A 688 29.71 -17.50 -5.18
CA ARG A 688 30.85 -18.42 -5.33
C ARG A 688 30.48 -19.84 -4.91
N TYR A 689 29.74 -19.99 -3.81
CA TYR A 689 29.29 -21.31 -3.38
C TYR A 689 28.20 -21.90 -4.29
N GLN A 690 27.29 -21.08 -4.82
CA GLN A 690 26.30 -21.52 -5.80
C GLN A 690 26.95 -22.08 -7.08
N GLN A 691 28.02 -21.45 -7.57
CA GLN A 691 28.80 -21.96 -8.70
C GLN A 691 29.48 -23.29 -8.38
N CYS A 692 30.01 -23.45 -7.16
CA CYS A 692 30.56 -24.71 -6.67
C CYS A 692 29.50 -25.83 -6.64
N LEU A 693 28.32 -25.55 -6.07
CA LEU A 693 27.19 -26.48 -6.06
C LEU A 693 26.78 -26.92 -7.47
N ARG A 694 26.74 -25.98 -8.43
CA ARG A 694 26.44 -26.29 -9.83
C ARG A 694 27.45 -27.26 -10.43
N ALA A 695 28.74 -27.13 -10.12
CA ALA A 695 29.79 -28.03 -10.60
C ALA A 695 29.65 -29.48 -10.07
N ILE A 696 28.97 -29.66 -8.93
CA ILE A 696 28.59 -30.99 -8.40
C ILE A 696 27.15 -31.39 -8.74
N ARG A 697 26.52 -30.73 -9.72
CA ARG A 697 25.15 -30.97 -10.21
C ARG A 697 24.07 -30.74 -9.14
N ILE A 698 24.26 -29.73 -8.30
CA ILE A 698 23.24 -29.22 -7.39
C ILE A 698 22.85 -27.82 -7.87
N TYR A 699 21.56 -27.64 -8.17
CA TYR A 699 21.02 -26.40 -8.71
C TYR A 699 20.16 -25.72 -7.66
N THR A 700 20.45 -24.43 -7.39
CA THR A 700 19.70 -23.61 -6.43
C THR A 700 19.80 -22.13 -6.80
N HIS A 701 18.79 -21.36 -6.42
CA HIS A 701 18.81 -19.91 -6.56
C HIS A 701 19.70 -19.25 -5.48
N LYS A 702 20.26 -18.07 -5.77
CA LYS A 702 21.13 -17.33 -4.83
C LYS A 702 20.38 -16.97 -3.55
N THR A 703 19.15 -16.43 -3.67
CA THR A 703 18.33 -16.03 -2.51
C THR A 703 17.87 -17.24 -1.67
N ASP A 704 17.54 -18.36 -2.34
CA ASP A 704 17.21 -19.62 -1.64
C ASP A 704 18.40 -20.19 -0.89
N LEU A 705 19.59 -20.18 -1.52
CA LEU A 705 20.82 -20.64 -0.90
C LEU A 705 21.15 -19.79 0.34
N SER A 706 20.95 -18.47 0.25
CA SER A 706 21.13 -17.56 1.39
C SER A 706 20.23 -17.93 2.57
N ARG A 707 18.93 -18.17 2.34
CA ARG A 707 17.98 -18.60 3.38
C ARG A 707 18.31 -20.00 3.93
N LYS A 708 18.66 -20.95 3.06
CA LYS A 708 19.05 -22.32 3.44
C LYS A 708 20.30 -22.34 4.32
N ILE A 709 21.31 -21.53 4.02
CA ILE A 709 22.51 -21.41 4.87
C ILE A 709 22.15 -20.76 6.20
N TYR A 710 21.36 -19.68 6.18
CA TYR A 710 20.95 -18.98 7.40
C TYR A 710 20.23 -19.91 8.40
N LYS A 711 19.38 -20.83 7.93
CA LYS A 711 18.71 -21.89 8.74
C LYS A 711 19.66 -22.62 9.67
N TYR A 712 20.88 -22.88 9.22
CA TYR A 712 21.88 -23.66 9.96
C TYR A 712 22.98 -22.81 10.59
N LEU A 713 23.25 -21.61 10.07
CA LEU A 713 24.40 -20.78 10.45
C LEU A 713 24.49 -20.56 11.97
N PHE A 714 23.39 -20.12 12.57
CA PHE A 714 23.32 -19.77 13.99
C PHE A 714 22.55 -20.77 14.86
N ASN A 715 22.08 -21.89 14.29
CA ASN A 715 21.23 -22.85 15.00
C ASN A 715 21.88 -24.23 15.13
N LYS A 716 22.59 -24.45 16.24
CA LYS A 716 23.24 -25.74 16.53
C LYS A 716 22.25 -26.89 16.65
N LYS A 717 21.09 -26.68 17.27
CA LYS A 717 20.09 -27.74 17.47
C LYS A 717 19.57 -28.28 16.13
N THR A 718 19.27 -27.40 15.19
CA THR A 718 18.82 -27.80 13.84
C THR A 718 19.92 -28.57 13.10
N ARG A 719 21.19 -28.12 13.19
CA ARG A 719 22.33 -28.85 12.61
C ARG A 719 22.45 -30.26 13.19
N ASP A 720 22.46 -30.39 14.51
CA ASP A 720 22.63 -31.67 15.19
C ASP A 720 21.48 -32.64 14.85
N ARG A 721 20.24 -32.13 14.73
CA ARG A 721 19.07 -32.90 14.31
C ARG A 721 19.22 -33.44 12.88
N ASP A 722 19.55 -32.59 11.91
CA ASP A 722 19.56 -32.97 10.51
C ASP A 722 20.81 -33.80 10.15
N LEU A 723 21.94 -33.61 10.86
CA LEU A 723 23.09 -34.53 10.83
C LEU A 723 22.76 -35.90 11.45
N SER A 724 21.91 -35.95 12.48
CA SER A 724 21.45 -37.23 13.03
C SER A 724 20.58 -38.00 12.05
N LYS A 725 19.69 -37.31 11.32
CA LYS A 725 18.93 -37.89 10.20
C LYS A 725 19.86 -38.41 9.10
N GLN A 726 20.87 -37.62 8.72
CA GLN A 726 21.88 -38.04 7.75
C GLN A 726 22.57 -39.34 8.17
N LYS A 727 22.98 -39.46 9.43
CA LYS A 727 23.56 -40.70 9.96
C LYS A 727 22.59 -41.87 9.87
N GLN A 728 21.31 -41.65 10.20
CA GLN A 728 20.28 -42.69 10.15
C GLN A 728 20.01 -43.20 8.73
N PHE A 729 19.87 -42.29 7.74
CA PHE A 729 19.45 -42.65 6.39
C PHE A 729 20.61 -42.96 5.44
N LEU A 730 21.77 -42.34 5.62
CA LEU A 730 22.93 -42.47 4.74
C LEU A 730 24.12 -43.18 5.42
N GLY A 731 24.06 -43.46 6.72
CA GLY A 731 25.19 -44.05 7.46
C GLY A 731 26.41 -43.12 7.59
N LEU A 732 26.23 -41.82 7.32
CA LEU A 732 27.30 -40.81 7.33
C LEU A 732 27.38 -40.09 8.67
N GLU A 733 28.56 -40.05 9.28
CA GLU A 733 28.80 -39.30 10.53
C GLU A 733 29.49 -37.96 10.26
N GLY A 734 28.94 -36.90 10.87
CA GLY A 734 29.54 -35.58 10.86
C GLY A 734 29.27 -34.77 9.58
N GLU A 735 29.96 -33.64 9.46
CA GLU A 735 29.77 -32.67 8.38
C GLU A 735 30.48 -33.10 7.10
N LEU A 736 29.97 -32.63 5.96
CA LEU A 736 30.66 -32.83 4.68
C LEU A 736 32.01 -32.11 4.70
N LYS A 737 33.02 -32.75 4.10
CA LYS A 737 34.39 -32.25 4.03
C LYS A 737 34.58 -31.34 2.82
N SER A 738 35.60 -30.49 2.85
CA SER A 738 36.02 -29.68 1.71
C SER A 738 34.91 -28.77 1.14
N THR A 739 34.01 -28.27 2.01
CA THR A 739 32.87 -27.44 1.57
C THR A 739 33.26 -26.00 1.25
N GLN A 740 34.43 -25.53 1.71
CA GLN A 740 34.89 -24.16 1.50
C GLN A 740 35.15 -23.89 0.02
N PRO A 741 34.55 -22.86 -0.60
CA PRO A 741 34.77 -22.53 -2.00
C PRO A 741 36.21 -22.05 -2.23
N PRO A 742 36.77 -22.24 -3.43
CA PRO A 742 38.12 -21.81 -3.78
C PRO A 742 38.29 -20.28 -3.65
N GLU A 743 39.53 -19.80 -3.46
CA GLU A 743 39.80 -18.36 -3.36
C GLU A 743 39.46 -17.60 -4.65
N GLU A 744 39.70 -18.23 -5.80
CA GLU A 744 39.38 -17.73 -7.14
C GLU A 744 38.07 -18.36 -7.65
N ASP A 745 37.27 -17.58 -8.40
CA ASP A 745 36.02 -17.99 -9.04
C ASP A 745 36.21 -18.48 -10.50
N SER A 746 37.45 -18.78 -10.89
CA SER A 746 37.75 -19.29 -12.22
C SER A 746 37.11 -20.68 -12.45
N PHE A 747 36.68 -20.93 -13.68
CA PHE A 747 36.12 -22.24 -14.08
C PHE A 747 37.03 -23.42 -13.68
N THR A 748 38.35 -23.23 -13.79
CA THR A 748 39.35 -24.23 -13.40
C THR A 748 39.35 -24.47 -11.88
N ALA A 749 39.37 -23.41 -11.07
CA ALA A 749 39.37 -23.51 -9.62
C ALA A 749 38.10 -24.19 -9.08
N ILE A 750 36.94 -23.84 -9.66
CA ILE A 750 35.64 -24.43 -9.31
C ILE A 750 35.61 -25.94 -9.64
N ASN A 751 36.14 -26.36 -10.79
CA ASN A 751 36.21 -27.78 -11.14
C ASN A 751 37.19 -28.57 -10.26
N GLN A 752 38.32 -27.96 -9.88
CA GLN A 752 39.26 -28.55 -8.92
C GLN A 752 38.61 -28.71 -7.54
N TRP A 753 37.84 -27.71 -7.10
CA TRP A 753 37.03 -27.79 -5.89
C TRP A 753 36.03 -28.95 -5.98
N ALA A 754 35.27 -29.05 -7.08
CA ALA A 754 34.25 -30.08 -7.27
C ALA A 754 34.85 -31.50 -7.23
N ALA A 755 36.02 -31.70 -7.85
CA ALA A 755 36.76 -32.96 -7.80
C ALA A 755 37.20 -33.30 -6.37
N SER A 756 37.73 -32.32 -5.64
CA SER A 756 38.18 -32.47 -4.25
C SER A 756 37.02 -32.73 -3.28
N PHE A 757 35.89 -32.06 -3.50
CA PHE A 757 34.66 -32.25 -2.73
C PHE A 757 34.11 -33.67 -2.93
N ARG A 758 33.99 -34.13 -4.18
CA ARG A 758 33.48 -35.48 -4.49
C ARG A 758 34.41 -36.57 -3.95
N SER A 759 35.73 -36.41 -4.07
CA SER A 759 36.68 -37.39 -3.55
C SER A 759 36.64 -37.49 -2.02
N SER A 760 36.46 -36.36 -1.33
CA SER A 760 36.37 -36.30 0.13
C SER A 760 35.03 -36.78 0.68
N ASN A 761 33.98 -36.80 -0.15
CA ASN A 761 32.61 -37.14 0.22
C ASN A 761 31.99 -38.19 -0.72
N ASN A 762 32.78 -39.18 -1.14
CA ASN A 762 32.38 -40.20 -2.12
C ASN A 762 31.12 -40.99 -1.75
N ILE A 763 30.93 -41.32 -0.47
CA ILE A 763 29.73 -42.03 0.01
C ILE A 763 28.48 -41.16 -0.16
N TRP A 764 28.57 -39.86 0.16
CA TRP A 764 27.49 -38.91 -0.10
C TRP A 764 27.20 -38.79 -1.60
N ASP A 765 28.24 -38.71 -2.43
CA ASP A 765 28.12 -38.59 -3.90
C ASP A 765 27.37 -39.80 -4.50
N ASN A 766 27.67 -41.00 -4.02
CA ASN A 766 26.98 -42.23 -4.40
C ASN A 766 25.50 -42.21 -4.00
N HIS A 767 25.18 -41.81 -2.77
CA HIS A 767 23.80 -41.72 -2.31
C HIS A 767 22.99 -40.65 -3.06
N ARG A 768 23.60 -39.52 -3.43
CA ARG A 768 22.99 -38.53 -4.31
C ARG A 768 22.62 -39.17 -5.65
N ASP A 769 23.55 -39.90 -6.27
CA ASP A 769 23.32 -40.51 -7.58
C ASP A 769 22.28 -41.63 -7.55
N GLU A 770 22.25 -42.43 -6.48
CA GLU A 770 21.19 -43.42 -6.27
C GLU A 770 19.82 -42.77 -6.07
N LEU A 771 19.70 -41.80 -5.17
CA LEU A 771 18.46 -41.06 -4.94
C LEU A 771 17.97 -40.43 -6.25
N ARG A 772 18.87 -39.82 -7.01
CA ARG A 772 18.56 -39.27 -8.33
C ARG A 772 17.97 -40.33 -9.25
N ARG A 773 18.60 -41.51 -9.37
CA ARG A 773 18.08 -42.60 -10.22
C ARG A 773 16.67 -43.03 -9.80
N ASP A 774 16.42 -43.15 -8.50
CA ASP A 774 15.12 -43.54 -7.97
C ASP A 774 14.04 -42.49 -8.27
N LEU A 775 14.37 -41.20 -8.17
CA LEU A 775 13.46 -40.11 -8.53
C LEU A 775 13.18 -40.04 -10.05
N VAL A 776 14.20 -40.25 -10.89
CA VAL A 776 14.05 -40.33 -12.36
C VAL A 776 13.10 -41.46 -12.71
N LYS A 777 13.32 -42.64 -12.11
CA LYS A 777 12.47 -43.81 -12.31
C LYS A 777 11.04 -43.53 -11.85
N LEU A 778 10.84 -42.97 -10.65
CA LEU A 778 9.52 -42.60 -10.14
C LEU A 778 8.79 -41.67 -11.12
N PHE A 779 9.47 -40.65 -11.64
CA PHE A 779 8.90 -39.70 -12.59
C PHE A 779 8.47 -40.36 -13.91
N GLN A 780 9.36 -41.17 -14.51
CA GLN A 780 9.12 -41.83 -15.79
C GLN A 780 8.05 -42.93 -15.69
N ASP A 781 8.14 -43.81 -14.69
CA ASP A 781 7.19 -44.90 -14.48
C ASP A 781 5.79 -44.34 -14.19
N SER A 782 5.70 -43.25 -13.41
CA SER A 782 4.41 -42.62 -13.09
C SER A 782 3.78 -41.96 -14.32
N TRP A 783 4.58 -41.29 -15.16
CA TRP A 783 4.08 -40.72 -16.42
C TRP A 783 3.61 -41.80 -17.38
N GLN A 784 4.39 -42.87 -17.56
CA GLN A 784 3.99 -43.98 -18.42
C GLN A 784 2.68 -44.61 -17.95
N SER A 785 2.56 -44.88 -16.65
CA SER A 785 1.34 -45.45 -16.06
C SER A 785 0.13 -44.52 -16.22
N LEU A 786 0.35 -43.21 -16.09
CA LEU A 786 -0.70 -42.21 -16.29
C LEU A 786 -1.17 -42.16 -17.75
N HIS A 787 -0.24 -42.27 -18.70
CA HIS A 787 -0.53 -42.28 -20.13
C HIS A 787 -1.26 -43.55 -20.58
N GLU A 788 -0.96 -44.70 -19.95
CA GLU A 788 -1.61 -45.99 -20.21
C GLU A 788 -2.98 -46.12 -19.51
N SER A 789 -3.32 -45.23 -18.57
CA SER A 789 -4.58 -45.25 -17.84
C SER A 789 -5.77 -44.95 -18.76
N ASP A 790 -6.87 -45.71 -18.61
CA ASP A 790 -8.13 -45.48 -19.32
C ASP A 790 -8.98 -44.34 -18.73
N GLY A 791 -8.48 -43.68 -17.68
CA GLY A 791 -9.18 -42.57 -17.02
C GLY A 791 -10.26 -43.01 -16.02
N SER A 792 -10.49 -44.31 -15.83
CA SER A 792 -11.62 -44.82 -15.02
C SER A 792 -11.41 -44.70 -13.50
N ASN A 793 -10.16 -44.76 -13.04
CA ASN A 793 -9.80 -44.66 -11.62
C ASN A 793 -9.19 -43.30 -11.28
N SER A 794 -10.04 -42.36 -10.87
CA SER A 794 -9.63 -40.98 -10.51
C SER A 794 -8.62 -40.91 -9.35
N ASN A 795 -8.64 -41.87 -8.42
CA ASN A 795 -7.72 -41.90 -7.29
C ASN A 795 -6.31 -42.28 -7.73
N GLU A 796 -6.17 -43.25 -8.63
CA GLU A 796 -4.86 -43.63 -9.17
C GLU A 796 -4.24 -42.50 -10.00
N ILE A 797 -5.05 -41.78 -10.80
CA ILE A 797 -4.61 -40.59 -11.54
C ILE A 797 -4.02 -39.53 -10.60
N ARG A 798 -4.75 -39.15 -9.54
CA ARG A 798 -4.29 -38.17 -8.55
C ARG A 798 -2.97 -38.59 -7.89
N LYS A 799 -2.84 -39.88 -7.57
CA LYS A 799 -1.62 -40.45 -6.99
C LYS A 799 -0.44 -40.35 -7.95
N LEU A 800 -0.62 -40.72 -9.22
CA LEU A 800 0.43 -40.64 -10.24
C LEU A 800 0.87 -39.19 -10.51
N GLU A 801 -0.07 -38.25 -10.60
CA GLU A 801 0.24 -36.82 -10.71
C GLU A 801 1.05 -36.32 -9.50
N ARG A 802 0.69 -36.74 -8.29
CA ARG A 802 1.46 -36.43 -7.06
C ARG A 802 2.89 -36.94 -7.17
N TYR A 803 3.11 -38.15 -7.67
CA TYR A 803 4.44 -38.74 -7.84
C TYR A 803 5.28 -37.97 -8.85
N ILE A 804 4.68 -37.59 -9.98
CA ILE A 804 5.32 -36.76 -11.01
C ILE A 804 5.76 -35.43 -10.40
N ARG A 805 4.87 -34.71 -9.71
CA ARG A 805 5.16 -33.42 -9.07
C ARG A 805 6.27 -33.55 -8.01
N PHE A 806 6.17 -34.56 -7.14
CA PHE A 806 7.15 -34.83 -6.08
C PHE A 806 8.55 -35.06 -6.66
N ALA A 807 8.65 -35.91 -7.68
CA ALA A 807 9.92 -36.23 -8.31
C ALA A 807 10.49 -35.03 -9.07
N LEU A 808 9.66 -34.33 -9.85
CA LEU A 808 10.07 -33.17 -10.64
C LEU A 808 10.70 -32.08 -9.78
N TYR A 809 10.07 -31.71 -8.67
CA TYR A 809 10.58 -30.68 -7.76
C TYR A 809 12.00 -31.00 -7.26
N ARG A 810 12.22 -32.24 -6.81
CA ARG A 810 13.52 -32.70 -6.30
C ARG A 810 14.56 -32.81 -7.41
N LEU A 811 14.13 -33.22 -8.61
CA LEU A 811 14.98 -33.26 -9.80
C LEU A 811 15.33 -31.85 -10.32
N SER A 812 14.51 -30.82 -10.08
CA SER A 812 14.91 -29.44 -10.37
C SER A 812 16.16 -29.03 -9.60
N ILE A 813 16.38 -29.57 -8.39
CA ILE A 813 17.59 -29.36 -7.58
C ILE A 813 18.72 -30.32 -7.98
N LEU A 814 18.40 -31.58 -8.31
CA LEU A 814 19.39 -32.63 -8.63
C LEU A 814 19.74 -32.75 -10.13
N GLY A 815 19.14 -31.92 -10.99
CA GLY A 815 19.33 -31.87 -12.45
C GLY A 815 18.19 -32.49 -13.27
N LEU A 816 17.93 -31.94 -14.47
CA LEU A 816 16.79 -32.36 -15.32
C LEU A 816 17.18 -33.26 -16.51
N GLU A 817 18.47 -33.45 -16.76
CA GLU A 817 19.05 -34.16 -17.92
C GLU A 817 18.29 -35.44 -18.33
N ASP A 818 18.14 -36.38 -17.39
CA ASP A 818 17.60 -37.73 -17.66
C ASP A 818 16.07 -37.77 -17.83
N ILE A 819 15.35 -36.72 -17.41
CA ILE A 819 13.88 -36.64 -17.57
C ILE A 819 13.46 -35.69 -18.68
N ARG A 820 14.41 -35.02 -19.33
CA ARG A 820 14.16 -33.96 -20.31
C ARG A 820 13.16 -34.33 -21.39
N GLY A 821 13.29 -35.51 -22.00
CA GLY A 821 12.39 -35.95 -23.07
C GLY A 821 10.94 -36.04 -22.61
N VAL A 822 10.71 -36.70 -21.46
CA VAL A 822 9.38 -36.85 -20.85
C VAL A 822 8.84 -35.52 -20.34
N LEU A 823 9.69 -34.71 -19.70
CA LEU A 823 9.31 -33.38 -19.21
C LEU A 823 8.82 -32.47 -20.35
N MET A 824 9.49 -32.51 -21.50
CA MET A 824 9.08 -31.75 -22.69
C MET A 824 7.77 -32.26 -23.29
N GLU A 825 7.47 -33.54 -23.16
CA GLU A 825 6.15 -34.08 -23.54
C GLU A 825 5.04 -33.53 -22.63
N ILE A 826 5.23 -33.62 -21.32
CA ILE A 826 4.29 -33.11 -20.32
C ILE A 826 4.05 -31.61 -20.54
N LEU A 827 5.11 -30.80 -20.66
CA LEU A 827 5.00 -29.36 -20.88
C LEU A 827 4.24 -29.00 -22.16
N ARG A 828 4.30 -29.82 -23.22
CA ARG A 828 3.60 -29.53 -24.47
C ARG A 828 2.14 -29.98 -24.49
N LYS A 829 1.83 -31.10 -23.83
CA LYS A 829 0.53 -31.78 -23.96
C LYS A 829 -0.32 -31.73 -22.70
N GLU A 830 0.30 -31.83 -21.52
CA GLU A 830 -0.35 -32.04 -20.22
C GLU A 830 0.23 -31.11 -19.14
N PHE A 831 0.53 -29.85 -19.50
CA PHE A 831 1.26 -28.92 -18.63
C PHE A 831 0.54 -28.64 -17.29
N TRP A 832 -0.77 -28.84 -17.21
CA TRP A 832 -1.56 -28.68 -15.98
C TRP A 832 -1.20 -29.69 -14.89
N ILE A 833 -0.51 -30.78 -15.23
CA ILE A 833 0.09 -31.69 -14.24
C ILE A 833 1.16 -30.95 -13.44
N ILE A 834 1.85 -29.98 -14.03
CA ILE A 834 2.87 -29.18 -13.36
C ILE A 834 2.19 -27.98 -12.70
N ARG A 835 2.30 -27.91 -11.37
CA ARG A 835 1.66 -26.87 -10.56
C ARG A 835 2.28 -25.48 -10.75
N GLU A 836 3.61 -25.43 -10.76
CA GLU A 836 4.40 -24.19 -10.90
C GLU A 836 5.33 -24.27 -12.13
N PRO A 837 4.78 -24.13 -13.36
CA PRO A 837 5.59 -24.24 -14.58
C PRO A 837 6.72 -23.21 -14.66
N ILE A 838 6.56 -22.04 -14.03
CA ILE A 838 7.58 -20.98 -13.99
C ILE A 838 8.89 -21.49 -13.40
N ASN A 839 8.85 -22.16 -12.24
CA ASN A 839 10.02 -22.72 -11.57
C ASN A 839 10.72 -23.76 -12.46
N VAL A 840 9.95 -24.59 -13.16
CA VAL A 840 10.50 -25.62 -14.05
C VAL A 840 11.20 -25.00 -15.27
N LEU A 841 10.57 -24.02 -15.91
CA LEU A 841 11.11 -23.34 -17.10
C LEU A 841 12.37 -22.52 -16.78
N GLU A 842 12.36 -21.79 -15.68
CA GLU A 842 13.56 -21.06 -15.26
C GLU A 842 14.71 -22.02 -14.89
N ASN A 843 14.42 -23.18 -14.27
CA ASN A 843 15.43 -24.20 -14.01
C ASN A 843 15.99 -24.82 -15.30
N LEU A 844 15.14 -25.08 -16.30
CA LEU A 844 15.58 -25.52 -17.63
C LEU A 844 16.54 -24.50 -18.26
N ALA A 845 16.18 -23.21 -18.23
CA ALA A 845 17.00 -22.15 -18.76
C ALA A 845 18.35 -22.03 -18.03
N ARG A 846 18.36 -22.01 -16.70
CA ARG A 846 19.59 -21.94 -15.88
C ARG A 846 20.52 -23.13 -16.14
N GLN A 847 19.96 -24.31 -16.40
CA GLN A 847 20.73 -25.52 -16.74
C GLN A 847 21.28 -25.50 -18.18
N GLY A 848 20.85 -24.56 -19.02
CA GLY A 848 21.41 -24.31 -20.35
C GLY A 848 20.61 -24.95 -21.50
N TYR A 849 19.37 -25.35 -21.27
CA TYR A 849 18.52 -26.03 -22.24
C TYR A 849 17.81 -25.04 -23.20
N LEU A 850 18.60 -24.29 -24.00
CA LEU A 850 18.10 -23.27 -24.95
C LEU A 850 17.14 -23.86 -26.01
N ALA A 851 17.49 -25.01 -26.58
CA ALA A 851 16.70 -25.63 -27.66
C ALA A 851 15.30 -26.02 -27.19
N GLU A 852 15.21 -26.50 -25.94
CA GLU A 852 13.99 -26.86 -25.26
C GLU A 852 13.11 -25.62 -25.02
N ILE A 853 13.68 -24.53 -24.48
CA ILE A 853 12.95 -23.27 -24.28
C ILE A 853 12.40 -22.71 -25.60
N ARG A 854 13.22 -22.65 -26.67
CA ARG A 854 12.78 -22.23 -28.00
C ARG A 854 11.63 -23.10 -28.52
N SER A 855 11.77 -24.42 -28.37
CA SER A 855 10.76 -25.36 -28.86
C SER A 855 9.43 -25.23 -28.13
N LEU A 856 9.44 -24.97 -26.81
CA LEU A 856 8.21 -24.72 -26.04
C LEU A 856 7.52 -23.43 -26.49
N LEU A 857 8.27 -22.35 -26.68
CA LEU A 857 7.71 -21.07 -27.10
C LEU A 857 7.00 -21.19 -28.46
N VAL A 858 7.61 -21.88 -29.43
CA VAL A 858 6.98 -22.19 -30.74
C VAL A 858 5.75 -23.08 -30.58
N SER A 859 5.80 -24.08 -29.68
CA SER A 859 4.65 -24.95 -29.42
C SER A 859 3.46 -24.14 -28.86
N TYR A 860 3.72 -23.24 -27.91
CA TYR A 860 2.69 -22.45 -27.26
C TYR A 860 2.09 -21.37 -28.16
N GLN A 861 2.82 -20.87 -29.16
CA GLN A 861 2.27 -19.97 -30.18
C GLN A 861 1.14 -20.61 -31.00
N ASN A 862 1.13 -21.94 -31.15
CA ASN A 862 0.16 -22.66 -31.97
C ASN A 862 -1.07 -23.18 -31.20
N LEU A 863 -1.15 -22.95 -29.88
CA LEU A 863 -2.26 -23.41 -29.06
C LEU A 863 -3.49 -22.50 -29.23
N LYS A 864 -4.66 -23.10 -29.52
CA LYS A 864 -5.94 -22.40 -29.74
C LYS A 864 -6.59 -21.83 -28.47
N GLN A 865 -6.18 -22.28 -27.28
CA GLN A 865 -6.65 -21.82 -25.97
C GLN A 865 -5.55 -21.05 -25.23
N SER A 866 -5.94 -20.31 -24.19
CA SER A 866 -5.17 -19.33 -23.40
C SER A 866 -3.80 -19.83 -22.88
N ALA A 867 -2.82 -19.96 -23.77
CA ALA A 867 -1.42 -20.19 -23.44
C ALA A 867 -0.68 -18.89 -23.13
N GLU A 868 -1.39 -17.77 -22.93
CA GLU A 868 -0.82 -16.46 -22.54
C GLU A 868 0.16 -16.60 -21.37
N TYR A 869 -0.28 -17.24 -20.28
CA TYR A 869 0.54 -17.43 -19.09
C TYR A 869 1.82 -18.22 -19.40
N LEU A 870 1.69 -19.35 -20.10
CA LEU A 870 2.81 -20.21 -20.47
C LEU A 870 3.80 -19.50 -21.39
N LYS A 871 3.32 -18.72 -22.36
CA LYS A 871 4.16 -17.89 -23.23
C LYS A 871 4.92 -16.85 -22.40
N ALA A 872 4.24 -16.12 -21.52
CA ALA A 872 4.83 -15.09 -20.68
C ALA A 872 5.98 -15.65 -19.81
N ILE A 873 5.76 -16.75 -19.09
CA ILE A 873 6.80 -17.35 -18.23
C ILE A 873 7.92 -18.03 -19.03
N THR A 874 7.65 -18.50 -20.26
CA THR A 874 8.69 -19.06 -21.14
C THR A 874 9.62 -17.96 -21.65
N ILE A 875 9.07 -16.81 -22.00
CA ILE A 875 9.86 -15.62 -22.39
C ILE A 875 10.64 -15.08 -21.18
N ARG A 876 10.03 -15.07 -19.98
CA ARG A 876 10.74 -14.74 -18.73
C ARG A 876 11.96 -15.65 -18.52
N ALA A 877 11.81 -16.95 -18.72
CA ALA A 877 12.87 -17.92 -18.51
C ALA A 877 14.12 -17.64 -19.37
N MET A 878 13.96 -17.01 -20.55
CA MET A 878 15.07 -16.70 -21.46
C MET A 878 16.16 -15.84 -20.82
N ARG A 879 15.82 -14.98 -19.85
CA ARG A 879 16.82 -14.14 -19.14
C ARG A 879 17.83 -14.94 -18.32
N PHE A 880 17.50 -16.19 -17.98
CA PHE A 880 18.35 -17.08 -17.20
C PHE A 880 19.22 -18.02 -18.05
N LEU A 881 19.10 -17.95 -19.37
CA LEU A 881 19.96 -18.70 -20.26
C LEU A 881 21.42 -18.22 -20.12
N PRO A 882 22.42 -19.13 -20.15
CA PRO A 882 23.81 -18.74 -20.04
C PRO A 882 24.21 -17.72 -21.11
N ASN A 883 23.74 -17.94 -22.35
CA ASN A 883 23.91 -17.05 -23.49
C ASN A 883 22.66 -17.07 -24.37
N ILE A 884 22.39 -15.95 -25.04
CA ILE A 884 21.41 -15.83 -26.12
C ILE A 884 22.08 -15.26 -27.37
N ASP A 885 21.53 -15.53 -28.56
CA ASP A 885 21.98 -14.93 -29.81
C ASP A 885 21.03 -13.82 -30.29
N ALA A 886 21.33 -13.22 -31.45
CA ALA A 886 20.53 -12.13 -32.02
C ALA A 886 19.09 -12.57 -32.36
N GLN A 887 18.85 -13.84 -32.68
CA GLN A 887 17.51 -14.35 -32.98
C GLN A 887 16.62 -14.35 -31.73
N GLU A 888 17.15 -14.75 -30.57
CA GLU A 888 16.42 -14.65 -29.29
C GLU A 888 16.11 -13.20 -28.95
N TRP A 889 17.09 -12.34 -29.17
CA TRP A 889 16.95 -10.92 -28.87
C TRP A 889 15.80 -10.31 -29.68
N GLU A 890 15.77 -10.55 -31.00
CA GLU A 890 14.66 -10.08 -31.85
C GLU A 890 13.31 -10.62 -31.38
N LEU A 891 13.24 -11.89 -30.96
CA LEU A 891 12.02 -12.48 -30.45
C LEU A 891 11.54 -11.78 -29.16
N ILE A 892 12.46 -11.49 -28.23
CA ILE A 892 12.15 -10.76 -26.99
C ILE A 892 11.60 -9.36 -27.33
N VAL A 893 12.24 -8.64 -28.25
CA VAL A 893 11.81 -7.30 -28.69
C VAL A 893 10.43 -7.34 -29.35
N GLU A 894 10.18 -8.34 -30.20
CA GLU A 894 8.90 -8.55 -30.87
C GLU A 894 7.77 -8.73 -29.84
N PHE A 895 7.92 -9.68 -28.91
CA PHE A 895 6.94 -9.89 -27.85
C PHE A 895 6.76 -8.67 -26.93
N ALA A 896 7.81 -7.87 -26.73
CA ALA A 896 7.75 -6.68 -25.89
C ALA A 896 6.94 -5.54 -26.51
N THR A 897 6.91 -5.41 -27.83
CA THR A 897 6.42 -4.19 -28.52
C THR A 897 5.20 -4.40 -29.42
N ILE A 898 4.82 -5.65 -29.72
CA ILE A 898 3.62 -5.94 -30.51
C ILE A 898 2.34 -5.41 -29.82
N SER A 899 1.59 -4.59 -30.55
CA SER A 899 0.36 -3.92 -30.10
C SER A 899 -0.89 -4.30 -30.90
N ASN A 900 -0.80 -5.25 -31.84
CA ASN A 900 -1.93 -5.67 -32.71
C ASN A 900 -2.95 -6.61 -32.02
N GLY A 901 -2.85 -6.79 -30.70
CA GLY A 901 -3.70 -7.69 -29.91
C GLY A 901 -3.33 -9.19 -29.97
N SER A 902 -2.30 -9.60 -30.73
CA SER A 902 -1.85 -11.00 -30.76
C SER A 902 -1.05 -11.42 -29.52
N VAL A 903 -0.54 -10.44 -28.77
CA VAL A 903 0.23 -10.61 -27.54
C VAL A 903 -0.51 -9.94 -26.39
N SER A 904 -0.68 -10.69 -25.31
CA SER A 904 -1.34 -10.22 -24.09
C SER A 904 -0.48 -9.23 -23.29
N ILE A 905 -1.08 -8.61 -22.27
CA ILE A 905 -0.36 -7.70 -21.35
C ILE A 905 0.69 -8.48 -20.54
N ALA A 906 0.36 -9.68 -20.04
CA ALA A 906 1.30 -10.49 -19.26
C ALA A 906 2.53 -10.90 -20.09
N GLU A 907 2.34 -11.27 -21.36
CA GLU A 907 3.43 -11.58 -22.28
C GLU A 907 4.33 -10.38 -22.54
N ARG A 908 3.74 -9.21 -22.86
CA ARG A 908 4.52 -7.97 -23.03
C ARG A 908 5.29 -7.59 -21.77
N LEU A 909 4.69 -7.77 -20.60
CA LEU A 909 5.31 -7.42 -19.33
C LEU A 909 6.55 -8.29 -19.07
N MET A 910 6.42 -9.60 -19.25
CA MET A 910 7.55 -10.52 -19.08
C MET A 910 8.62 -10.33 -20.15
N ALA A 911 8.23 -10.06 -21.40
CA ALA A 911 9.18 -9.78 -22.48
C ALA A 911 9.99 -8.50 -22.23
N THR A 912 9.33 -7.42 -21.81
CA THR A 912 10.00 -6.16 -21.48
C THR A 912 10.89 -6.28 -20.24
N GLU A 913 10.50 -7.06 -19.22
CA GLU A 913 11.36 -7.37 -18.07
C GLU A 913 12.58 -8.21 -18.49
N THR A 914 12.40 -9.25 -19.32
CA THR A 914 13.50 -10.03 -19.88
C THR A 914 14.46 -9.14 -20.67
N TRP A 915 13.95 -8.22 -21.49
CA TRP A 915 14.79 -7.26 -22.22
C TRP A 915 15.60 -6.40 -21.24
N LEU A 916 14.96 -5.79 -20.24
CA LEU A 916 15.64 -4.96 -19.25
C LEU A 916 16.74 -5.74 -18.51
N CYS A 917 16.45 -6.95 -18.03
CA CYS A 917 17.43 -7.79 -17.33
C CYS A 917 18.64 -8.12 -18.21
N LEU A 918 18.46 -8.25 -19.53
CA LEU A 918 19.51 -8.56 -20.49
C LEU A 918 20.16 -7.32 -21.12
N GLY A 919 19.63 -6.12 -20.85
CA GLY A 919 19.90 -4.90 -21.59
C GLY A 919 21.37 -4.47 -21.55
N HIS A 920 21.99 -4.53 -20.37
CA HIS A 920 23.41 -4.19 -20.22
C HIS A 920 24.33 -5.24 -20.88
N LYS A 921 23.97 -6.54 -20.80
CA LYS A 921 24.79 -7.66 -21.27
C LYS A 921 24.78 -7.78 -22.80
N TYR A 922 23.67 -7.44 -23.44
CA TYR A 922 23.46 -7.59 -24.89
C TYR A 922 23.19 -6.26 -25.59
N ASN A 923 23.76 -5.17 -25.06
CA ASN A 923 23.62 -3.83 -25.64
C ASN A 923 24.02 -3.77 -27.13
N ASP A 924 24.97 -4.61 -27.54
CA ASP A 924 25.43 -4.71 -28.93
C ASP A 924 24.36 -5.26 -29.91
N PHE A 925 23.30 -5.91 -29.41
CA PHE A 925 22.19 -6.39 -30.24
C PHE A 925 21.11 -5.32 -30.50
N LYS A 926 21.21 -4.15 -29.84
CA LYS A 926 20.30 -3.01 -30.06
C LYS A 926 20.34 -2.57 -31.53
N GLN A 927 19.16 -2.43 -32.13
CA GLN A 927 18.96 -1.79 -33.43
C GLN A 927 18.05 -0.56 -33.31
N SER A 928 18.17 0.39 -34.24
CA SER A 928 17.35 1.63 -34.21
C SER A 928 15.85 1.34 -34.26
N HIS A 929 15.44 0.31 -34.99
CA HIS A 929 14.03 -0.05 -35.12
C HIS A 929 13.44 -0.61 -33.81
N HIS A 930 14.26 -1.21 -32.94
CA HIS A 930 13.84 -1.66 -31.60
C HIS A 930 13.38 -0.47 -30.75
N ILE A 931 14.14 0.62 -30.77
CA ILE A 931 13.83 1.83 -29.99
C ILE A 931 12.60 2.54 -30.55
N GLU A 932 12.47 2.63 -31.87
CA GLU A 932 11.27 3.20 -32.49
C GLU A 932 10.02 2.37 -32.19
N ALA A 933 10.14 1.04 -32.06
CA ALA A 933 9.03 0.20 -31.62
C ALA A 933 8.58 0.52 -30.18
N VAL A 934 9.54 0.76 -29.26
CA VAL A 934 9.23 1.19 -27.89
C VAL A 934 8.56 2.56 -27.85
N LYS A 935 9.10 3.54 -28.60
CA LYS A 935 8.48 4.88 -28.71
C LYS A 935 7.06 4.78 -29.29
N THR A 936 6.85 3.89 -30.26
CA THR A 936 5.52 3.64 -30.84
C THR A 936 4.57 3.03 -29.81
N ALA A 937 5.03 2.06 -29.03
CA ALA A 937 4.22 1.44 -27.96
C ALA A 937 3.82 2.44 -26.87
N LEU A 938 4.72 3.36 -26.49
CA LEU A 938 4.42 4.43 -25.53
C LEU A 938 3.42 5.47 -26.05
N ARG A 939 3.37 5.69 -27.37
CA ARG A 939 2.43 6.63 -28.02
C ARG A 939 1.10 5.97 -28.41
N PHE A 940 0.95 4.67 -28.17
CA PHE A 940 -0.25 3.93 -28.54
C PHE A 940 -1.46 4.40 -27.72
N GLU A 941 -2.63 4.47 -28.36
CA GLU A 941 -3.90 4.83 -27.72
C GLU A 941 -4.89 3.65 -27.80
N PRO A 942 -5.47 3.18 -26.67
CA PRO A 942 -5.29 3.70 -25.31
C PRO A 942 -3.86 3.47 -24.80
N ARG A 943 -3.40 4.36 -23.92
CA ARG A 943 -2.08 4.26 -23.28
C ARG A 943 -1.84 2.88 -22.66
N PRO A 944 -0.58 2.38 -22.68
CA PRO A 944 -0.26 1.13 -22.02
C PRO A 944 -0.51 1.23 -20.49
N PRO A 945 -0.86 0.11 -19.82
CA PRO A 945 -0.91 0.06 -18.37
C PRO A 945 0.39 0.55 -17.72
N SER A 946 0.30 1.12 -16.51
CA SER A 946 1.44 1.71 -15.77
C SER A 946 2.65 0.79 -15.70
N ARG A 947 2.46 -0.51 -15.47
CA ARG A 947 3.54 -1.52 -15.43
C ARG A 947 4.30 -1.67 -16.75
N LEU A 948 3.61 -1.55 -17.89
CA LEU A 948 4.24 -1.57 -19.21
C LEU A 948 4.88 -0.23 -19.55
N GLU A 949 4.21 0.88 -19.27
CA GLU A 949 4.76 2.23 -19.45
C GLU A 949 6.10 2.38 -18.72
N LYS A 950 6.14 1.96 -17.45
CA LYS A 950 7.36 1.85 -16.65
C LYS A 950 8.48 1.11 -17.37
N ASN A 951 8.21 -0.11 -17.84
CA ASN A 951 9.24 -0.92 -18.49
C ASN A 951 9.73 -0.26 -19.79
N TYR A 952 8.83 0.32 -20.59
CA TYR A 952 9.23 1.04 -21.81
C TYR A 952 10.09 2.26 -21.52
N LEU A 953 9.77 3.05 -20.48
CA LEU A 953 10.60 4.17 -20.05
C LEU A 953 11.99 3.72 -19.64
N LEU A 954 12.10 2.63 -18.89
CA LEU A 954 13.39 2.05 -18.49
C LEU A 954 14.15 1.51 -19.71
N ILE A 955 13.49 0.88 -20.68
CA ILE A 955 14.15 0.41 -21.91
C ILE A 955 14.69 1.62 -22.69
N LEU A 956 13.92 2.70 -22.84
CA LEU A 956 14.41 3.94 -23.42
C LEU A 956 15.58 4.51 -22.62
N GLY A 957 15.51 4.51 -21.29
CA GLY A 957 16.58 4.93 -20.41
C GLY A 957 17.89 4.16 -20.60
N GLN A 958 17.82 2.86 -20.88
CA GLN A 958 19.00 2.03 -21.12
C GLN A 958 19.72 2.40 -22.41
N PHE A 959 18.97 2.76 -23.47
CA PHE A 959 19.50 2.83 -24.82
C PHE A 959 19.52 4.23 -25.45
N GLU A 960 18.61 5.12 -25.02
CA GLU A 960 18.45 6.53 -25.43
C GLU A 960 17.88 7.39 -24.28
N PRO A 961 18.62 7.64 -23.18
CA PRO A 961 18.10 8.35 -21.99
C PRO A 961 17.44 9.70 -22.28
N ASN A 962 17.96 10.45 -23.27
CA ASN A 962 17.40 11.74 -23.65
C ASN A 962 15.98 11.63 -24.25
N ALA A 963 15.63 10.51 -24.89
CA ALA A 963 14.31 10.29 -25.46
C ALA A 963 13.22 10.16 -24.39
N VAL A 964 13.59 9.79 -23.15
CA VAL A 964 12.66 9.70 -22.01
C VAL A 964 12.01 11.06 -21.71
N GLN A 965 12.69 12.17 -22.01
CA GLN A 965 12.17 13.52 -21.80
C GLN A 965 10.96 13.84 -22.69
N GLU A 966 10.79 13.12 -23.81
CA GLU A 966 9.63 13.28 -24.70
C GLU A 966 8.32 12.78 -24.08
N PHE A 967 8.39 11.96 -23.02
CA PHE A 967 7.25 11.28 -22.43
C PHE A 967 6.93 11.82 -21.02
N SER A 968 5.69 12.25 -20.84
CA SER A 968 5.13 12.64 -19.53
C SER A 968 4.55 11.44 -18.83
N VAL A 969 4.82 11.28 -17.53
CA VAL A 969 4.24 10.22 -16.69
C VAL A 969 3.17 10.77 -15.74
N ASN A 970 2.30 9.90 -15.24
CA ASN A 970 1.43 10.25 -14.12
C ASN A 970 2.29 10.53 -12.88
N VAL A 971 2.36 11.79 -12.49
CA VAL A 971 3.12 12.28 -11.32
C VAL A 971 2.63 11.74 -9.99
N ASN A 972 1.41 11.18 -9.95
CA ASN A 972 0.83 10.59 -8.75
C ASN A 972 1.07 9.08 -8.65
N ASP A 973 1.65 8.46 -9.68
CA ASP A 973 2.08 7.07 -9.63
C ASP A 973 3.57 7.03 -9.20
N PRO A 974 3.87 6.61 -7.96
CA PRO A 974 5.22 6.61 -7.43
C PRO A 974 6.17 5.68 -8.20
N MET A 975 5.67 4.63 -8.85
CA MET A 975 6.48 3.72 -9.65
C MET A 975 6.88 4.37 -10.98
N LEU A 976 5.93 5.00 -11.68
CA LEU A 976 6.24 5.69 -12.95
C LEU A 976 7.22 6.85 -12.74
N VAL A 977 7.08 7.59 -11.64
CA VAL A 977 8.04 8.65 -11.26
C VAL A 977 9.42 8.07 -11.00
N SER A 978 9.53 7.01 -10.18
CA SER A 978 10.81 6.33 -9.92
C SER A 978 11.43 5.76 -11.20
N ALA A 979 10.62 5.14 -12.06
CA ALA A 979 11.09 4.59 -13.33
C ALA A 979 11.62 5.65 -14.27
N ARG A 980 10.91 6.78 -14.41
CA ARG A 980 11.36 7.91 -15.24
C ARG A 980 12.66 8.52 -14.72
N ASN A 981 12.77 8.72 -13.41
CA ASN A 981 13.99 9.27 -12.81
C ASN A 981 15.19 8.34 -13.05
N LEU A 982 15.02 7.04 -12.80
CA LEU A 982 16.05 6.05 -13.09
C LEU A 982 16.39 5.97 -14.59
N ALA A 983 15.40 6.02 -15.46
CA ALA A 983 15.63 6.03 -16.90
C ALA A 983 16.47 7.23 -17.36
N LEU A 984 16.30 8.40 -16.73
CA LEU A 984 17.10 9.59 -16.99
C LEU A 984 18.54 9.51 -16.44
N GLU A 985 18.81 8.65 -15.43
CA GLU A 985 20.16 8.38 -14.90
C GLU A 985 21.01 7.56 -15.88
N GLY A 986 20.39 6.77 -16.76
CA GLY A 986 21.03 6.12 -17.90
C GLY A 986 21.60 4.71 -17.70
N ASN A 987 21.31 4.03 -16.58
CA ASN A 987 21.63 2.59 -16.38
C ASN A 987 20.52 1.85 -15.62
N PRO A 988 19.29 1.81 -16.15
CA PRO A 988 18.16 1.19 -15.46
C PRO A 988 18.30 -0.33 -15.25
N SER A 989 19.11 -1.03 -16.06
CA SER A 989 19.28 -2.48 -15.94
C SER A 989 20.03 -2.91 -14.68
N ASP A 990 20.82 -2.02 -14.07
CA ASP A 990 21.66 -2.34 -12.90
C ASP A 990 20.83 -2.77 -11.68
N ILE A 991 19.54 -2.42 -11.63
CA ILE A 991 18.64 -2.81 -10.52
C ILE A 991 18.45 -4.32 -10.39
N PHE A 992 18.67 -5.09 -11.46
CA PHE A 992 18.57 -6.56 -11.45
C PHE A 992 19.84 -7.24 -10.91
N ASP A 993 20.97 -6.53 -10.94
CA ASP A 993 22.25 -7.02 -10.41
C ASP A 993 22.39 -6.74 -8.90
N LEU A 994 21.51 -5.90 -8.36
CA LEU A 994 21.49 -5.61 -6.92
C LEU A 994 21.10 -6.86 -6.13
N PRO A 995 21.83 -7.16 -5.04
CA PRO A 995 21.42 -8.21 -4.13
C PRO A 995 20.10 -7.90 -3.44
N GLU A 996 19.48 -8.94 -2.86
CA GLU A 996 18.32 -8.75 -1.97
C GLU A 996 18.72 -7.92 -0.73
N LEU A 997 17.83 -7.01 -0.32
CA LEU A 997 18.12 -6.03 0.72
C LEU A 997 18.56 -6.70 2.03
N LYS A 998 19.69 -6.22 2.57
CA LYS A 998 20.29 -6.66 3.85
C LYS A 998 19.29 -6.80 5.00
N ILE A 999 18.31 -5.91 5.08
CA ILE A 999 17.30 -5.90 6.15
C ILE A 999 16.48 -7.18 6.21
N LEU A 1000 16.22 -7.84 5.06
CA LEU A 1000 15.52 -9.12 5.02
C LEU A 1000 16.33 -10.19 5.75
N ARG A 1001 17.64 -10.30 5.44
CA ARG A 1001 18.56 -11.22 6.11
C ARG A 1001 18.73 -10.94 7.60
N GLU A 1002 18.81 -9.67 7.98
CA GLU A 1002 19.11 -9.28 9.36
C GLU A 1002 17.90 -9.34 10.29
N LYS A 1003 16.69 -9.09 9.77
CA LYS A 1003 15.48 -9.00 10.60
C LYS A 1003 14.45 -10.09 10.34
N TYR A 1004 14.31 -10.58 9.11
CA TYR A 1004 13.10 -11.30 8.68
C TYR A 1004 13.34 -12.72 8.16
N TYR A 1005 14.58 -13.12 7.88
CA TYR A 1005 14.89 -14.51 7.59
C TYR A 1005 14.43 -15.40 8.76
N SER A 1006 13.54 -16.35 8.46
CA SER A 1006 12.97 -17.24 9.48
C SER A 1006 13.99 -18.27 10.00
N GLY A 1007 15.03 -18.55 9.21
CA GLY A 1007 15.87 -19.73 9.43
C GLY A 1007 15.11 -21.04 9.24
N GLN A 1008 13.93 -21.03 8.62
CA GLN A 1008 13.26 -22.18 8.03
C GLN A 1008 13.56 -22.18 6.52
N GLY A 1009 13.69 -23.36 5.91
CA GLY A 1009 14.15 -23.47 4.53
C GLY A 1009 13.05 -23.10 3.53
N PRO A 1010 13.36 -22.64 2.31
CA PRO A 1010 12.37 -22.46 1.23
C PRO A 1010 11.65 -23.76 0.85
N THR A 1011 12.32 -24.92 1.04
CA THR A 1011 11.75 -26.27 0.86
C THR A 1011 10.73 -26.62 1.95
N ASP A 1012 10.64 -25.83 3.02
CA ASP A 1012 9.62 -25.93 4.06
C ASP A 1012 8.45 -24.97 3.77
N SER A 1013 8.32 -24.49 2.53
CA SER A 1013 7.41 -23.40 2.19
C SER A 1013 6.77 -23.48 0.79
N GLU A 1014 6.99 -24.60 0.10
CA GLU A 1014 6.26 -24.95 -1.12
C GLU A 1014 5.64 -26.33 -0.95
N GLU A 1015 4.34 -26.29 -0.73
CA GLU A 1015 3.33 -26.98 -1.52
C GLU A 1015 2.08 -26.05 -1.28
N GLY A 1016 0.80 -26.30 -1.61
CA GLY A 1016 -0.22 -25.40 -1.00
C GLY A 1016 -1.63 -25.20 -1.41
N SER A 1017 -2.22 -26.26 -1.88
CA SER A 1017 -3.66 -26.54 -1.89
C SER A 1017 -3.70 -28.01 -2.30
N PRO A 1018 -4.58 -28.84 -1.74
CA PRO A 1018 -4.76 -30.21 -2.17
C PRO A 1018 -4.77 -30.40 -3.70
#